data_AF-A0A6M0F605-F1
#
_entry.id   AF-A0A6M0F605-F1
#
_cell.length_a   1.000
_cell.length_b   1.000
_cell.length_c   1.000
_cell.angle_alpha   90.00
_cell.angle_beta   90.00
_cell.angle_gamma   90.00
#
_symmetry.space_group_name_H-M   'P 1'
#
loop_
_entity.id
_entity.type
_entity.pdbx_description
1 polymer ?
#
loop_
_entity_poly.entity_id
_entity_poly.type
_entity_poly.pdbx_seq_one_letter_code
_entity_poly.pdbx_strand_id
1 'polypeptide(L)'
;MSANVGNTTNWIEAGHRFRQDGDLDSAISCYQKFSDKNPFLANLWIGISLAQKEQYDLAVSTLNDTLLSLSIHDRRRATLYYHLGMICQKRGWLKEALVKYEEALYIDDRLVLVRQEMALVLDRLGYIDEAIRIQKQAHTLSSNEAGINFYTENLTLKKKNLEFSEKYKYRIISLGEDCLPRVIFTRWGLKRTRAQGELSCPFDLAVHPYPSVCKLIENNFQNYLDRNKLEKQENHRAHFGIPLVINKALGCVFNHERGNKWTENDFSYFIERYRKRISNFYQYISTEHILFFIHDRKGIYDGRLQSILENLFDQEKFQLLVLNTSGKLYPEHLIFKNEVILNMNFPSDDYQWSLIKFYSSPLGKAFELRIIESTKEIISSGFPLLGRYRSLTSRVVSGSPFECIAEPESLSSNNLNIDAIRKQTSPYQRIWEDFNKVDPSLYPIYLSEPERDFKLVEDFFVQESRYIFINLSQVEPEKQKYIEQVGLSLEYLRVNADDITIDGASERGDSNESPLGFDPFHWHDAEQKTIFQLSVFQSGWIYAICPWTGKVLASNTSFYAWHWTRGGMIFYRFVGEEVFYLIVGGPWGQKCSLYFPRTELIIHITPYFDFFPDAKVINGWKADIVKNWRYVRGYLERSGHRKLAVLIGQNKNIGHYVSNILSGIQKGYEHCGFDTVDCFFIIGPEFYGPTEGIFPEVKSHKIERFQQLHLVSRKLLEQNYFGIRLGDVFIKETLASRIYQYAEGKCEAEVSRHVQLVKETCSPIIWITLRTGSRSWVNQSEGITKILSRLSENFPKMGVIFNGFSCSELRNEYDKQKENDLINREKQEILKINQCLSPDLATYDIVGKMMHECILWAYIADVFLGPWGATLTNALIANKPGVVHTNNAVLNMPLKRRWGSWEREGGSIPIYVPREYIFEKENSANNKSNPWDDRPTLKNYDCDWEVIYQLLLQLISKSRKIRGLN
;
A
#
# COMPACT_ATOMS: atom_id res chain seq x y z
N MET A 1 -64.33 -15.28 4.76
CA MET A 1 -63.77 -16.62 4.48
C MET A 1 -62.95 -17.06 5.68
N SER A 2 -63.18 -18.30 6.08
CA SER A 2 -62.83 -18.95 7.34
C SER A 2 -61.34 -19.29 7.50
N ALA A 3 -60.79 -19.00 8.67
CA ALA A 3 -59.91 -19.88 9.47
C ALA A 3 -59.42 -19.07 10.69
N ASN A 4 -59.94 -19.33 11.88
CA ASN A 4 -59.49 -20.33 12.87
C ASN A 4 -58.47 -19.75 13.88
N VAL A 5 -58.91 -19.74 15.13
CA VAL A 5 -58.21 -19.58 16.41
C VAL A 5 -56.68 -19.74 16.34
N GLY A 6 -55.91 -18.65 16.58
CA GLY A 6 -54.44 -18.73 16.71
C GLY A 6 -53.61 -17.44 16.82
N ASN A 7 -54.19 -16.23 16.92
CA ASN A 7 -53.44 -14.99 16.63
C ASN A 7 -52.93 -14.18 17.84
N THR A 8 -52.67 -14.80 19.00
CA THR A 8 -52.19 -14.10 20.22
C THR A 8 -50.68 -13.89 20.27
N THR A 9 -49.89 -14.68 19.53
CA THR A 9 -48.42 -14.53 19.38
C THR A 9 -48.05 -13.29 18.55
N ASN A 10 -49.01 -12.74 17.79
CA ASN A 10 -48.80 -11.64 16.84
C ASN A 10 -48.69 -10.27 17.53
N TRP A 11 -49.28 -10.07 18.73
CA TRP A 11 -49.25 -8.75 19.40
C TRP A 11 -47.89 -8.39 19.98
N ILE A 12 -47.16 -9.35 20.57
CA ILE A 12 -45.82 -9.09 21.08
C ILE A 12 -44.82 -8.84 19.94
N GLU A 13 -44.93 -9.60 18.84
CA GLU A 13 -44.11 -9.43 17.64
C GLU A 13 -44.41 -8.08 16.95
N ALA A 14 -45.68 -7.73 16.78
CA ALA A 14 -46.09 -6.41 16.28
C ALA A 14 -45.60 -5.28 17.19
N GLY A 15 -45.70 -5.44 18.51
CA GLY A 15 -45.18 -4.48 19.49
C GLY A 15 -43.66 -4.29 19.35
N HIS A 16 -42.90 -5.37 19.13
CA HIS A 16 -41.46 -5.28 18.87
C HIS A 16 -41.15 -4.56 17.57
N ARG A 17 -41.92 -4.82 16.51
CA ARG A 17 -41.78 -4.15 15.21
C ARG A 17 -42.04 -2.66 15.30
N PHE A 18 -43.19 -2.25 15.86
CA PHE A 18 -43.50 -0.83 16.06
C PHE A 18 -42.47 -0.11 16.93
N ARG A 19 -41.96 -0.78 17.96
CA ARG A 19 -40.89 -0.23 18.82
C ARG A 19 -39.56 -0.04 18.07
N GLN A 20 -39.23 -0.95 17.14
CA GLN A 20 -38.07 -0.80 16.25
C GLN A 20 -38.28 0.34 15.25
N ASP A 21 -39.50 0.49 14.74
CA ASP A 21 -39.89 1.56 13.80
C ASP A 21 -40.05 2.94 14.47
N GLY A 22 -40.01 3.00 15.81
CA GLY A 22 -40.13 4.22 16.59
C GLY A 22 -41.56 4.67 16.87
N ASP A 23 -42.57 3.91 16.41
CA ASP A 23 -43.98 4.12 16.77
C ASP A 23 -44.26 3.51 18.15
N LEU A 24 -43.81 4.23 19.18
CA LEU A 24 -43.87 3.78 20.57
C LEU A 24 -45.30 3.71 21.10
N ASP A 25 -46.24 4.49 20.55
CA ASP A 25 -47.65 4.47 20.96
C ASP A 25 -48.36 3.21 20.45
N SER A 26 -48.17 2.86 19.17
CA SER A 26 -48.67 1.60 18.63
C SER A 26 -48.01 0.40 19.31
N ALA A 27 -46.72 0.50 19.65
CA ALA A 27 -46.02 -0.54 20.40
C ALA A 27 -46.65 -0.77 21.79
N ILE A 28 -46.88 0.30 22.56
CA ILE A 28 -47.53 0.22 23.88
C ILE A 28 -48.93 -0.38 23.76
N SER A 29 -49.73 0.04 22.77
CA SER A 29 -51.07 -0.53 22.55
C SER A 29 -51.03 -2.04 22.27
N CYS A 30 -50.05 -2.50 21.48
CA CYS A 30 -49.86 -3.92 21.21
C CYS A 30 -49.45 -4.70 22.47
N TYR A 31 -48.53 -4.16 23.29
CA TYR A 31 -48.16 -4.80 24.56
C TYR A 31 -49.32 -4.82 25.57
N GLN A 32 -50.16 -3.78 25.61
CA GLN A 32 -51.38 -3.77 26.44
C GLN A 32 -52.34 -4.90 26.04
N LYS A 33 -52.55 -5.13 24.74
CA LYS A 33 -53.35 -6.27 24.24
C LYS A 33 -52.73 -7.64 24.54
N PHE A 34 -51.43 -7.70 24.75
CA PHE A 34 -50.71 -8.92 25.15
C PHE A 34 -50.76 -9.19 26.67
N SER A 35 -51.18 -8.20 27.47
CA SER A 35 -51.14 -8.26 28.94
C SER A 35 -51.91 -9.46 29.51
N ASP A 36 -53.05 -9.82 28.93
CA ASP A 36 -53.86 -10.98 29.38
C ASP A 36 -53.12 -12.33 29.28
N LYS A 37 -52.07 -12.43 28.46
CA LYS A 37 -51.29 -13.65 28.26
C LYS A 37 -50.07 -13.73 29.15
N ASN A 38 -49.36 -12.62 29.31
CA ASN A 38 -48.19 -12.55 30.18
C ASN A 38 -48.06 -11.11 30.73
N PRO A 39 -48.71 -10.82 31.87
CA PRO A 39 -48.72 -9.47 32.45
C PRO A 39 -47.31 -8.96 32.76
N PHE A 40 -46.41 -9.85 33.21
CA PHE A 40 -45.02 -9.51 33.50
C PHE A 40 -44.29 -9.01 32.25
N LEU A 41 -44.34 -9.79 31.16
CA LEU A 41 -43.64 -9.46 29.93
C LEU A 41 -44.25 -8.25 29.22
N ALA A 42 -45.58 -8.13 29.24
CA ALA A 42 -46.29 -6.96 28.73
C ALA A 42 -45.87 -5.67 29.46
N ASN A 43 -45.95 -5.65 30.80
CA ASN A 43 -45.58 -4.47 31.59
C ASN A 43 -44.09 -4.13 31.47
N LEU A 44 -43.22 -5.14 31.34
CA LEU A 44 -41.81 -4.93 31.08
C LEU A 44 -41.59 -4.15 29.77
N TRP A 45 -42.21 -4.59 28.67
CA TRP A 45 -42.07 -3.93 27.38
C TRP A 45 -42.78 -2.57 27.29
N ILE A 46 -43.89 -2.40 28.00
CA ILE A 46 -44.54 -1.09 28.18
C ILE A 46 -43.58 -0.13 28.90
N GLY A 47 -43.00 -0.54 30.04
CA GLY A 47 -42.02 0.27 30.78
C GLY A 47 -40.81 0.68 29.93
N ILE A 48 -40.25 -0.26 29.15
CA ILE A 48 -39.14 0.03 28.21
C ILE A 48 -39.57 1.06 27.14
N SER A 49 -40.76 0.90 26.58
CA SER A 49 -41.27 1.78 25.51
C SER A 49 -41.58 3.19 26.04
N LEU A 50 -42.16 3.29 27.23
CA LEU A 50 -42.37 4.56 27.94
C LEU A 50 -41.04 5.28 28.21
N ALA A 51 -40.00 4.54 28.62
CA ALA A 51 -38.68 5.11 28.81
C ALA A 51 -38.04 5.57 27.49
N GLN A 52 -38.34 4.91 26.36
CA GLN A 52 -37.94 5.40 25.02
C GLN A 52 -38.68 6.68 24.62
N LYS A 53 -39.89 6.91 25.15
CA LYS A 53 -40.62 8.19 25.05
C LYS A 53 -40.17 9.25 26.06
N GLU A 54 -39.12 8.98 26.85
CA GLU A 54 -38.66 9.82 27.97
C GLU A 54 -39.74 10.06 29.06
N GLN A 55 -40.79 9.24 29.09
CA GLN A 55 -41.82 9.24 30.13
C GLN A 55 -41.35 8.42 31.34
N TYR A 56 -40.23 8.84 31.92
CA TYR A 56 -39.50 8.07 32.91
C TYR A 56 -40.30 7.80 34.19
N ASP A 57 -41.11 8.75 34.65
CA ASP A 57 -41.95 8.57 35.85
C ASP A 57 -42.97 7.46 35.65
N LEU A 58 -43.65 7.45 34.50
CA LEU A 58 -44.64 6.43 34.16
C LEU A 58 -43.98 5.07 33.93
N ALA A 59 -42.80 5.06 33.30
CA ALA A 59 -42.01 3.85 33.10
C ALA A 59 -41.59 3.22 34.44
N VAL A 60 -41.08 4.03 35.37
CA VAL A 60 -40.68 3.60 36.72
C VAL A 60 -41.90 3.10 37.50
N SER A 61 -43.03 3.81 37.46
CA SER A 61 -44.28 3.37 38.10
C SER A 61 -44.71 2.00 37.59
N THR A 62 -44.80 1.82 36.26
CA THR A 62 -45.24 0.58 35.62
C THR A 62 -44.39 -0.63 36.05
N LEU A 63 -43.07 -0.47 36.10
CA LEU A 63 -42.16 -1.54 36.53
C LEU A 63 -42.20 -1.77 38.04
N ASN A 64 -42.38 -0.73 38.86
CA ASN A 64 -42.55 -0.87 40.31
C ASN A 64 -43.86 -1.58 40.68
N ASP A 65 -44.97 -1.26 40.01
CA ASP A 65 -46.25 -1.93 40.22
C ASP A 65 -46.14 -3.42 39.86
N THR A 66 -45.45 -3.72 38.76
CA THR A 66 -45.14 -5.11 38.38
C THR A 66 -44.25 -5.79 39.42
N LEU A 67 -43.26 -5.08 39.96
CA LEU A 67 -42.37 -5.60 41.01
C LEU A 67 -43.12 -5.92 42.31
N LEU A 68 -44.11 -5.11 42.69
CA LEU A 68 -44.96 -5.34 43.87
C LEU A 68 -45.87 -6.56 43.72
N SER A 69 -46.21 -6.95 42.49
CA SER A 69 -47.00 -8.15 42.22
C SER A 69 -46.22 -9.47 42.33
N LEU A 70 -44.89 -9.41 42.47
CA LEU A 70 -44.01 -10.58 42.56
C LEU A 70 -43.59 -10.88 44.00
N SER A 71 -43.55 -12.17 44.36
CA SER A 71 -42.99 -12.65 45.64
C SER A 71 -41.54 -12.18 45.81
N ILE A 72 -41.11 -11.89 47.04
CA ILE A 72 -39.76 -11.37 47.35
C ILE A 72 -38.63 -12.31 46.87
N HIS A 73 -38.89 -13.61 46.75
CA HIS A 73 -37.93 -14.62 46.28
C HIS A 73 -38.03 -14.90 44.76
N ASP A 74 -38.87 -14.17 44.03
CA ASP A 74 -39.04 -14.37 42.59
C ASP A 74 -37.83 -13.85 41.80
N ARG A 75 -37.17 -14.75 41.06
CA ARG A 75 -35.99 -14.42 40.25
C ARG A 75 -36.26 -13.38 39.16
N ARG A 76 -37.51 -13.23 38.69
CA ARG A 76 -37.90 -12.22 37.68
C ARG A 76 -37.75 -10.78 38.18
N ARG A 77 -37.68 -10.58 39.51
CA ARG A 77 -37.38 -9.28 40.10
C ARG A 77 -36.03 -8.75 39.66
N ALA A 78 -35.02 -9.62 39.45
CA ALA A 78 -33.71 -9.21 38.95
C ALA A 78 -33.80 -8.52 37.57
N THR A 79 -34.64 -9.04 36.67
CA THR A 79 -34.90 -8.43 35.36
C THR A 79 -35.56 -7.05 35.49
N LEU A 80 -36.54 -6.90 36.39
CA LEU A 80 -37.20 -5.60 36.62
C LEU A 80 -36.22 -4.58 37.21
N TYR A 81 -35.41 -4.97 38.19
CA TYR A 81 -34.38 -4.12 38.78
C TYR A 81 -33.32 -3.71 37.75
N TYR A 82 -32.88 -4.62 36.87
CA TYR A 82 -32.01 -4.29 35.74
C TYR A 82 -32.63 -3.21 34.85
N HIS A 83 -33.87 -3.38 34.41
CA HIS A 83 -34.52 -2.40 33.53
C HIS A 83 -34.84 -1.08 34.25
N LEU A 84 -35.20 -1.10 35.53
CA LEU A 84 -35.32 0.11 36.36
C LEU A 84 -33.96 0.85 36.43
N GLY A 85 -32.85 0.12 36.60
CA GLY A 85 -31.51 0.68 36.55
C GLY A 85 -31.21 1.36 35.20
N MET A 86 -31.53 0.71 34.08
CA MET A 86 -31.38 1.30 32.74
C MET A 86 -32.22 2.56 32.55
N ILE A 87 -33.44 2.58 33.09
CA ILE A 87 -34.35 3.73 33.01
C ILE A 87 -33.81 4.89 33.84
N CYS A 88 -33.35 4.64 35.07
CA CYS A 88 -32.68 5.63 35.90
C CYS A 88 -31.43 6.19 35.21
N GLN A 89 -30.61 5.32 34.60
CA GLN A 89 -29.41 5.70 33.85
C GLN A 89 -29.73 6.60 32.64
N LYS A 90 -30.81 6.30 31.89
CA LYS A 90 -31.26 7.13 30.75
C LYS A 90 -31.77 8.50 31.21
N ARG A 91 -32.49 8.56 32.33
CA ARG A 91 -32.93 9.82 32.95
C ARG A 91 -31.78 10.66 33.52
N GLY A 92 -30.63 10.04 33.77
CA GLY A 92 -29.46 10.67 34.41
C GLY A 92 -29.43 10.53 35.93
N TRP A 93 -30.32 9.73 36.51
CA TRP A 93 -30.33 9.34 37.92
C TRP A 93 -29.32 8.21 38.15
N LEU A 94 -28.04 8.55 38.00
CA LEU A 94 -26.95 7.58 37.97
C LEU A 94 -26.76 6.87 39.33
N LYS A 95 -26.97 7.55 40.46
CA LYS A 95 -26.82 6.93 41.78
C LYS A 95 -27.94 5.94 42.05
N GLU A 96 -29.16 6.31 41.69
CA GLU A 96 -30.34 5.46 41.79
C GLU A 96 -30.22 4.25 40.85
N ALA A 97 -29.63 4.43 39.66
CA ALA A 97 -29.32 3.32 38.77
C ALA A 97 -28.38 2.28 39.41
N LEU A 98 -27.34 2.72 40.14
CA LEU A 98 -26.46 1.81 40.87
C LEU A 98 -27.23 1.00 41.92
N VAL A 99 -28.09 1.65 42.71
CA VAL A 99 -28.93 0.96 43.71
C VAL A 99 -29.78 -0.11 43.04
N LYS A 100 -30.38 0.18 41.88
CA LYS A 100 -31.20 -0.80 41.14
C LYS A 100 -30.38 -1.93 40.55
N TYR A 101 -29.16 -1.66 40.07
CA TYR A 101 -28.25 -2.73 39.63
C TYR A 101 -27.74 -3.60 40.78
N GLU A 102 -27.48 -3.01 41.95
CA GLU A 102 -27.15 -3.74 43.19
C GLU A 102 -28.32 -4.64 43.64
N GLU A 103 -29.55 -4.13 43.62
CA GLU A 103 -30.76 -4.93 43.91
C GLU A 103 -30.93 -6.09 42.92
N ALA A 104 -30.61 -5.90 41.63
CA ALA A 104 -30.61 -6.98 40.65
C ALA A 104 -29.52 -8.04 40.93
N LEU A 105 -28.30 -7.60 41.23
CA LEU A 105 -27.16 -8.49 41.53
C LEU A 105 -27.27 -9.21 42.88
N TYR A 106 -28.03 -8.65 43.83
CA TYR A 106 -28.36 -9.34 45.08
C TYR A 106 -29.24 -10.57 44.85
N ILE A 107 -30.10 -10.54 43.83
CA ILE A 107 -31.01 -11.63 43.48
C ILE A 107 -30.31 -12.66 42.58
N ASP A 108 -29.52 -12.19 41.61
CA ASP A 108 -28.69 -13.03 40.74
C ASP A 108 -27.34 -12.37 40.50
N ASP A 109 -26.30 -12.90 41.17
CA ASP A 109 -24.94 -12.36 41.14
C ASP A 109 -24.18 -12.68 39.84
N ARG A 110 -24.74 -13.54 38.97
CA ARG A 110 -24.13 -13.98 37.70
C ARG A 110 -24.55 -13.13 36.51
N LEU A 111 -25.33 -12.08 36.71
CA LEU A 111 -25.79 -11.20 35.63
C LEU A 111 -24.66 -10.31 35.08
N VAL A 112 -23.90 -10.86 34.13
CA VAL A 112 -22.79 -10.17 33.44
C VAL A 112 -23.23 -8.84 32.83
N LEU A 113 -24.41 -8.79 32.20
CA LEU A 113 -24.96 -7.57 31.59
C LEU A 113 -25.22 -6.47 32.61
N VAL A 114 -25.70 -6.82 33.82
CA VAL A 114 -25.94 -5.86 34.90
C VAL A 114 -24.61 -5.28 35.40
N ARG A 115 -23.58 -6.12 35.58
CA ARG A 115 -22.23 -5.67 35.97
C ARG A 115 -21.63 -4.73 34.92
N GLN A 116 -21.81 -5.02 33.63
CA GLN A 116 -21.35 -4.15 32.55
C GLN A 116 -22.04 -2.78 32.58
N GLU A 117 -23.36 -2.72 32.73
CA GLU A 117 -24.08 -1.44 32.84
C GLU A 117 -23.72 -0.68 34.13
N MET A 118 -23.55 -1.40 35.25
CA MET A 118 -23.09 -0.82 36.51
C MET A 118 -21.69 -0.19 36.35
N ALA A 119 -20.74 -0.86 35.69
CA ALA A 119 -19.42 -0.31 35.39
C ALA A 119 -19.50 0.96 34.52
N LEU A 120 -20.40 1.02 33.53
CA LEU A 120 -20.63 2.22 32.74
C LEU A 120 -21.20 3.38 33.57
N VAL A 121 -22.10 3.09 34.51
CA VAL A 121 -22.65 4.11 35.42
C VAL A 121 -21.58 4.62 36.39
N LEU A 122 -20.76 3.72 36.95
CA LEU A 122 -19.62 4.07 37.80
C LEU A 122 -18.61 4.95 37.07
N ASP A 123 -18.29 4.64 35.81
CA ASP A 123 -17.42 5.47 34.97
C ASP A 123 -17.99 6.88 34.75
N ARG A 124 -19.31 6.99 34.49
CA ARG A 124 -19.98 8.30 34.33
C ARG A 124 -20.00 9.11 35.62
N LEU A 125 -20.10 8.45 36.77
CA LEU A 125 -20.00 9.08 38.10
C LEU A 125 -18.55 9.43 38.48
N GLY A 126 -17.57 8.91 37.75
CA GLY A 126 -16.15 9.12 38.01
C GLY A 126 -15.54 8.16 39.02
N TYR A 127 -16.27 7.13 39.46
CA TYR A 127 -15.79 6.07 40.34
C TYR A 127 -15.05 5.00 39.52
N ILE A 128 -13.91 5.40 38.92
CA ILE A 128 -13.21 4.60 37.91
C ILE A 128 -12.60 3.32 38.49
N ASP A 129 -12.05 3.37 39.71
CA ASP A 129 -11.52 2.18 40.38
C ASP A 129 -12.59 1.13 40.61
N GLU A 130 -13.78 1.59 41.02
CA GLU A 130 -14.94 0.73 41.22
C GLU A 130 -15.45 0.18 39.88
N ALA A 131 -15.47 1.00 38.82
CA ALA A 131 -15.83 0.56 37.47
C ALA A 131 -14.89 -0.56 36.97
N ILE A 132 -13.57 -0.41 37.17
CA ILE A 132 -12.57 -1.44 36.82
C ILE A 132 -12.81 -2.72 37.62
N ARG A 133 -13.08 -2.59 38.93
CA ARG A 133 -13.36 -3.74 39.82
C ARG A 133 -14.58 -4.52 39.35
N ILE A 134 -15.70 -3.85 39.11
CA ILE A 134 -16.95 -4.47 38.66
C ILE A 134 -16.79 -5.08 37.26
N GLN A 135 -16.06 -4.44 36.36
CA GLN A 135 -15.78 -4.98 35.02
C GLN A 135 -14.93 -6.25 35.08
N LYS A 136 -13.94 -6.33 35.99
CA LYS A 136 -13.16 -7.55 36.24
C LYS A 136 -14.03 -8.67 36.81
N GLN A 137 -14.98 -8.38 37.69
CA GLN A 137 -15.95 -9.37 38.17
C GLN A 137 -16.86 -9.87 37.04
N ALA A 138 -17.27 -8.98 36.11
CA ALA A 138 -18.01 -9.40 34.92
C ALA A 138 -17.18 -10.35 34.03
N HIS A 139 -15.87 -10.12 33.94
CA HIS A 139 -14.93 -10.95 33.17
C HIS A 139 -14.88 -12.39 33.69
N THR A 140 -14.71 -12.55 35.00
CA THR A 140 -14.60 -13.88 35.63
C THR A 140 -15.86 -14.73 35.48
N LEU A 141 -17.00 -14.11 35.16
CA LEU A 141 -18.30 -14.76 35.02
C LEU A 141 -18.70 -15.03 33.55
N SER A 142 -17.87 -14.63 32.58
CA SER A 142 -18.19 -14.68 31.14
C SER A 142 -17.27 -15.62 30.37
N SER A 143 -17.82 -16.38 29.42
CA SER A 143 -17.03 -17.14 28.42
C SER A 143 -16.55 -16.28 27.24
N ASN A 144 -17.03 -15.03 27.12
CA ASN A 144 -16.60 -14.07 26.13
C ASN A 144 -15.50 -13.16 26.71
N GLU A 145 -14.26 -13.62 26.59
CA GLU A 145 -13.06 -13.00 27.15
C GLU A 145 -12.70 -11.67 26.45
N ALA A 146 -12.88 -11.62 25.12
CA ALA A 146 -12.45 -10.52 24.26
C ALA A 146 -13.21 -9.20 24.50
N GLY A 147 -14.53 -9.25 24.66
CA GLY A 147 -15.35 -8.06 24.87
C GLY A 147 -15.07 -7.39 26.22
N ILE A 148 -14.77 -8.16 27.26
CA ILE A 148 -14.61 -7.65 28.62
C ILE A 148 -13.19 -7.12 28.89
N ASN A 149 -12.17 -7.74 28.28
CA ASN A 149 -10.80 -7.21 28.30
C ASN A 149 -10.74 -5.80 27.69
N PHE A 150 -11.43 -5.59 26.57
CA PHE A 150 -11.49 -4.30 25.89
C PHE A 150 -12.00 -3.14 26.77
N TYR A 151 -13.10 -3.33 27.53
CA TYR A 151 -13.64 -2.29 28.40
C TYR A 151 -12.74 -2.00 29.61
N THR A 152 -12.17 -3.07 30.21
CA THR A 152 -11.27 -2.94 31.37
C THR A 152 -10.00 -2.19 31.00
N GLU A 153 -9.42 -2.46 29.83
CA GLU A 153 -8.28 -1.73 29.28
C GLU A 153 -8.60 -0.25 29.07
N ASN A 154 -9.76 0.07 28.51
CA ASN A 154 -10.16 1.46 28.27
C ASN A 154 -10.33 2.25 29.58
N LEU A 155 -10.94 1.64 30.60
CA LEU A 155 -11.07 2.26 31.93
C LEU A 155 -9.70 2.44 32.60
N THR A 156 -8.81 1.46 32.45
CA THR A 156 -7.43 1.55 32.97
C THR A 156 -6.64 2.66 32.29
N LEU A 157 -6.78 2.80 30.97
CA LEU A 157 -6.16 3.88 30.21
C LEU A 157 -6.73 5.25 30.60
N LYS A 158 -8.05 5.34 30.75
CA LYS A 158 -8.73 6.55 31.23
C LYS A 158 -8.21 6.97 32.61
N LYS A 159 -8.02 6.02 33.54
CA LYS A 159 -7.42 6.28 34.85
C LYS A 159 -6.01 6.87 34.72
N LYS A 160 -5.14 6.23 33.94
CA LYS A 160 -3.76 6.73 33.68
C LYS A 160 -3.76 8.14 33.08
N ASN A 161 -4.69 8.44 32.19
CA ASN A 161 -4.80 9.77 31.58
C ASN A 161 -5.35 10.83 32.55
N LEU A 162 -6.19 10.44 33.51
CA LEU A 162 -6.60 11.34 34.60
C LEU A 162 -5.44 11.64 35.55
N GLU A 163 -4.63 10.64 35.88
CA GLU A 163 -3.37 10.82 36.64
C GLU A 163 -2.40 11.74 35.88
N PHE A 164 -2.28 11.58 34.56
CA PHE A 164 -1.55 12.53 33.70
C PHE A 164 -2.12 13.95 33.82
N SER A 165 -3.44 14.09 33.84
CA SER A 165 -4.12 15.39 33.97
C SER A 165 -3.95 16.04 35.35
N GLU A 166 -3.64 15.25 36.38
CA GLU A 166 -3.28 15.76 37.71
C GLU A 166 -1.81 16.21 37.77
N LYS A 167 -0.94 15.54 37.01
CA LYS A 167 0.49 15.88 36.93
C LYS A 167 0.74 17.20 36.22
N TYR A 168 0.01 17.49 35.14
CA TYR A 168 0.18 18.72 34.35
C TYR A 168 -0.97 19.69 34.62
N LYS A 169 -0.67 20.95 34.94
CA LYS A 169 -1.68 21.99 35.16
C LYS A 169 -2.13 22.60 33.83
N TYR A 170 -3.25 22.12 33.29
CA TYR A 170 -3.85 22.63 32.06
C TYR A 170 -5.38 22.52 32.07
N ARG A 171 -6.04 23.32 31.22
CA ARG A 171 -7.46 23.15 30.87
C ARG A 171 -7.65 22.99 29.38
N ILE A 172 -8.43 21.98 28.99
CA ILE A 172 -8.91 21.85 27.62
C ILE A 172 -10.23 22.61 27.49
N ILE A 173 -10.29 23.60 26.62
CA ILE A 173 -11.53 24.28 26.24
C ILE A 173 -11.95 23.78 24.86
N SER A 174 -13.04 23.03 24.84
CA SER A 174 -13.69 22.59 23.60
C SER A 174 -14.29 23.79 22.88
N LEU A 175 -13.99 23.91 21.59
CA LEU A 175 -14.54 24.88 20.65
C LEU A 175 -15.17 24.09 19.49
N GLY A 176 -16.09 24.70 18.75
CA GLY A 176 -16.34 24.25 17.37
C GLY A 176 -17.75 23.77 17.03
N GLU A 177 -17.76 23.00 15.93
CA GLU A 177 -18.92 22.68 15.10
C GLU A 177 -19.71 21.45 15.54
N ASP A 178 -19.20 20.67 16.49
CA ASP A 178 -19.88 19.50 17.02
C ASP A 178 -19.38 19.13 18.43
N CYS A 179 -19.91 18.04 18.99
CA CYS A 179 -19.63 17.64 20.36
C CYS A 179 -18.35 16.80 20.51
N LEU A 180 -17.67 16.42 19.42
CA LEU A 180 -16.47 15.56 19.46
C LEU A 180 -15.37 16.15 20.37
N PRO A 181 -15.01 17.45 20.25
CA PRO A 181 -14.09 18.14 21.15
C PRO A 181 -14.31 17.90 22.65
N ARG A 182 -15.56 17.76 23.10
CA ARG A 182 -15.87 17.53 24.52
C ARG A 182 -15.85 16.04 24.87
N VAL A 183 -16.36 15.22 23.95
CA VAL A 183 -16.57 13.78 24.18
C VAL A 183 -15.24 13.03 24.21
N ILE A 184 -14.32 13.29 23.28
CA ILE A 184 -13.09 12.50 23.17
C ILE A 184 -12.21 12.59 24.42
N PHE A 185 -11.99 13.79 24.95
CA PHE A 185 -11.13 14.00 26.12
C PHE A 185 -11.76 13.53 27.42
N THR A 186 -13.09 13.54 27.53
CA THR A 186 -13.78 12.97 28.68
C THR A 186 -13.83 11.46 28.66
N ARG A 187 -14.00 10.86 27.46
CA ARG A 187 -13.99 9.42 27.26
C ARG A 187 -12.64 8.82 27.65
N TRP A 188 -11.54 9.45 27.24
CA TRP A 188 -10.19 8.93 27.43
C TRP A 188 -9.42 9.57 28.59
N GLY A 189 -10.01 10.47 29.37
CA GLY A 189 -9.45 10.89 30.67
C GLY A 189 -8.49 12.08 30.66
N LEU A 190 -8.40 12.86 29.57
CA LEU A 190 -7.67 14.15 29.56
C LEU A 190 -8.53 15.34 30.02
N LYS A 191 -9.84 15.15 30.11
CA LYS A 191 -10.77 16.14 30.68
C LYS A 191 -11.67 15.42 31.68
N ARG A 192 -11.80 15.97 32.88
CA ARG A 192 -12.70 15.41 33.90
C ARG A 192 -14.16 15.46 33.41
N THR A 193 -14.97 14.51 33.88
CA THR A 193 -16.42 14.57 33.69
C THR A 193 -17.03 15.66 34.59
N ARG A 194 -18.27 16.05 34.29
CA ARG A 194 -19.01 16.98 35.17
C ARG A 194 -19.20 16.42 36.58
N ALA A 195 -19.41 15.10 36.70
CA ALA A 195 -19.54 14.44 38.00
C ALA A 195 -18.26 14.55 38.85
N GLN A 196 -17.10 14.61 38.18
CA GLN A 196 -15.78 14.81 38.79
C GLN A 196 -15.42 16.30 38.98
N GLY A 197 -16.40 17.21 38.87
CA GLY A 197 -16.22 18.65 39.13
C GLY A 197 -15.84 19.51 37.93
N GLU A 198 -15.75 18.96 36.71
CA GLU A 198 -15.43 19.75 35.52
C GLU A 198 -16.57 20.72 35.17
N LEU A 199 -16.25 22.01 35.07
CA LEU A 199 -17.21 23.03 34.66
C LEU A 199 -17.48 22.93 33.17
N SER A 200 -18.72 23.23 32.77
CA SER A 200 -19.10 23.24 31.35
C SER A 200 -18.88 24.62 30.75
N CYS A 201 -18.31 24.68 29.55
CA CYS A 201 -18.08 25.91 28.78
C CYS A 201 -19.18 26.12 27.70
N PRO A 202 -19.25 27.31 27.06
CA PRO A 202 -20.35 27.68 26.16
C PRO A 202 -20.49 26.79 24.92
N PHE A 203 -19.39 26.24 24.42
CA PHE A 203 -19.35 25.37 23.24
C PHE A 203 -19.43 23.87 23.58
N ASP A 204 -19.44 23.51 24.87
CA ASP A 204 -19.53 22.11 25.28
C ASP A 204 -20.88 21.50 24.86
N LEU A 205 -20.84 20.37 24.15
CA LEU A 205 -22.02 19.59 23.79
C LEU A 205 -23.08 20.42 23.04
N ALA A 206 -22.62 21.26 22.11
CA ALA A 206 -23.47 22.04 21.21
C ALA A 206 -22.79 22.15 19.83
N VAL A 207 -23.53 22.60 18.83
CA VAL A 207 -23.06 22.80 17.46
C VAL A 207 -22.93 24.29 17.21
N HIS A 208 -21.70 24.78 17.07
CA HIS A 208 -21.42 26.18 16.71
C HIS A 208 -20.60 26.22 15.42
N PRO A 209 -21.17 26.70 14.29
CA PRO A 209 -20.40 26.84 13.06
C PRO A 209 -19.11 27.65 13.27
N TYR A 210 -18.04 27.30 12.56
CA TYR A 210 -16.73 27.96 12.71
C TYR A 210 -16.79 29.51 12.68
N PRO A 211 -17.49 30.15 11.72
CA PRO A 211 -17.60 31.61 11.72
C PRO A 211 -18.26 32.18 12.97
N SER A 212 -19.20 31.44 13.55
CA SER A 212 -19.91 31.84 14.78
C SER A 212 -19.04 31.68 16.01
N VAL A 213 -18.18 30.66 16.05
CA VAL A 213 -17.16 30.51 17.11
C VAL A 213 -16.21 31.71 17.10
N CYS A 214 -15.66 32.07 15.93
CA CYS A 214 -14.82 33.26 15.77
C CYS A 214 -15.55 34.52 16.25
N LYS A 215 -16.76 34.76 15.74
CA LYS A 215 -17.57 35.94 16.08
C LYS A 215 -17.88 36.03 17.57
N LEU A 216 -18.26 34.92 18.20
CA LEU A 216 -18.63 34.89 19.62
C LEU A 216 -17.44 35.14 20.55
N ILE A 217 -16.25 34.66 20.20
CA ILE A 217 -15.04 34.93 20.99
C ILE A 217 -14.61 36.39 20.78
N GLU A 218 -14.53 36.84 19.53
CA GLU A 218 -14.14 38.20 19.14
C GLU A 218 -15.02 39.28 19.76
N ASN A 219 -16.33 39.03 19.87
CA ASN A 219 -17.30 40.01 20.38
C ASN A 219 -17.71 39.78 21.85
N ASN A 220 -16.99 38.95 22.61
CA ASN A 220 -17.29 38.67 24.01
C ASN A 220 -18.73 38.15 24.24
N PHE A 221 -19.16 37.19 23.40
CA PHE A 221 -20.47 36.53 23.40
C PHE A 221 -21.68 37.48 23.26
N GLN A 222 -21.49 38.66 22.66
CA GLN A 222 -22.60 39.55 22.34
C GLN A 222 -23.62 38.87 21.42
N ASN A 223 -24.91 39.09 21.71
CA ASN A 223 -26.07 38.51 21.03
C ASN A 223 -26.19 36.97 21.10
N TYR A 224 -25.35 36.30 21.87
CA TYR A 224 -25.40 34.84 22.02
C TYR A 224 -26.66 34.36 22.74
N LEU A 225 -27.08 35.12 23.76
CA LEU A 225 -28.24 34.85 24.62
C LEU A 225 -29.36 35.88 24.43
N ASP A 226 -29.37 36.59 23.28
CA ASP A 226 -30.47 37.50 22.93
C ASP A 226 -31.73 36.69 22.66
N ARG A 227 -32.76 36.93 23.47
CA ARG A 227 -34.07 36.26 23.39
C ARG A 227 -34.69 36.36 22.01
N ASN A 228 -34.52 37.50 21.34
CA ASN A 228 -35.08 37.73 20.01
C ASN A 228 -34.40 36.90 18.92
N LYS A 229 -33.28 36.25 19.23
CA LYS A 229 -32.53 35.38 18.30
C LYS A 229 -32.62 33.90 18.67
N LEU A 230 -33.19 33.58 19.83
CA LEU A 230 -33.44 32.21 20.27
C LEU A 230 -34.79 31.74 19.73
N GLU A 231 -34.79 30.56 19.11
CA GLU A 231 -36.01 29.94 18.60
C GLU A 231 -36.16 28.53 19.14
N LYS A 232 -37.41 28.10 19.34
CA LYS A 232 -37.78 26.72 19.60
C LYS A 232 -37.88 25.99 18.27
N GLN A 233 -36.98 25.04 18.02
CA GLN A 233 -37.06 24.19 16.83
C GLN A 233 -37.89 22.94 17.13
N GLU A 234 -39.11 22.91 16.58
CA GLU A 234 -40.01 21.75 16.63
C GLU A 234 -39.60 20.69 15.57
N ASN A 235 -39.92 19.42 15.80
CA ASN A 235 -39.81 18.33 14.80
C ASN A 235 -38.40 18.07 14.25
N HIS A 236 -37.37 18.10 15.09
CA HIS A 236 -36.03 17.66 14.67
C HIS A 236 -36.01 16.13 14.44
N ARG A 237 -35.83 15.70 13.17
CA ARG A 237 -35.89 14.28 12.73
C ARG A 237 -35.01 13.33 13.55
N ALA A 238 -33.87 13.79 14.06
CA ALA A 238 -32.96 12.95 14.84
C ALA A 238 -33.43 12.67 16.29
N HIS A 239 -34.47 13.35 16.78
CA HIS A 239 -34.86 13.39 18.19
C HIS A 239 -36.36 13.19 18.42
N PHE A 240 -37.02 12.42 17.55
CA PHE A 240 -38.41 11.95 17.76
C PHE A 240 -39.42 13.06 18.08
N GLY A 241 -39.26 14.25 17.48
CA GLY A 241 -40.19 15.37 17.68
C GLY A 241 -39.95 16.20 18.94
N ILE A 242 -38.91 15.92 19.73
CA ILE A 242 -38.59 16.69 20.96
C ILE A 242 -38.02 18.06 20.57
N PRO A 243 -38.54 19.17 21.13
CA PRO A 243 -38.04 20.50 20.80
C PRO A 243 -36.65 20.77 21.38
N LEU A 244 -35.87 21.59 20.68
CA LEU A 244 -34.55 22.05 21.10
C LEU A 244 -34.39 23.56 20.88
N VAL A 245 -33.39 24.15 21.54
CA VAL A 245 -33.05 25.57 21.38
C VAL A 245 -32.11 25.76 20.20
N ILE A 246 -32.35 26.77 19.37
CA ILE A 246 -31.40 27.26 18.37
C ILE A 246 -31.17 28.76 18.51
N ASN A 247 -29.99 29.24 18.11
CA ASN A 247 -29.77 30.66 17.85
C ASN A 247 -29.64 30.85 16.33
N LYS A 248 -30.70 31.30 15.68
CA LYS A 248 -30.78 31.35 14.21
C LYS A 248 -29.82 32.37 13.60
N ALA A 249 -29.61 33.51 14.27
CA ALA A 249 -28.71 34.55 13.79
C ALA A 249 -27.24 34.11 13.78
N LEU A 250 -26.88 33.17 14.66
CA LEU A 250 -25.54 32.59 14.73
C LEU A 250 -25.48 31.16 14.15
N GLY A 251 -26.60 30.61 13.68
CA GLY A 251 -26.66 29.22 13.21
C GLY A 251 -26.28 28.18 14.27
N CYS A 252 -26.37 28.51 15.56
CA CYS A 252 -25.99 27.58 16.64
C CYS A 252 -27.15 26.64 16.97
N VAL A 253 -26.84 25.37 17.21
CA VAL A 253 -27.83 24.35 17.61
C VAL A 253 -27.43 23.74 18.95
N PHE A 254 -28.34 23.83 19.93
CA PHE A 254 -28.14 23.30 21.27
C PHE A 254 -28.73 21.90 21.37
N ASN A 255 -28.09 20.96 20.67
CA ASN A 255 -28.59 19.60 20.45
C ASN A 255 -28.62 18.71 21.70
N HIS A 256 -28.20 19.21 22.87
CA HIS A 256 -28.31 18.52 24.17
C HIS A 256 -29.27 19.22 25.15
N GLU A 257 -29.80 20.38 24.81
CA GLU A 257 -30.79 21.15 25.57
C GLU A 257 -32.20 20.85 25.01
N ARG A 258 -32.63 19.60 25.20
CA ARG A 258 -33.88 19.06 24.64
C ARG A 258 -35.03 19.08 25.64
N GLY A 259 -36.23 19.31 25.14
CA GLY A 259 -37.47 19.29 25.92
C GLY A 259 -37.91 20.67 26.40
N ASN A 260 -39.17 20.77 26.82
CA ASN A 260 -39.83 22.05 27.05
C ASN A 260 -39.15 22.92 28.12
N LYS A 261 -38.51 22.31 29.13
CA LYS A 261 -37.78 23.03 30.20
C LYS A 261 -36.78 24.07 29.66
N TRP A 262 -36.19 23.85 28.49
CA TRP A 262 -35.21 24.76 27.90
C TRP A 262 -35.83 25.90 27.08
N THR A 263 -37.07 25.73 26.64
CA THR A 263 -37.78 26.63 25.72
C THR A 263 -38.93 27.39 26.40
N GLU A 264 -39.42 26.88 27.52
CA GLU A 264 -40.45 27.52 28.36
C GLU A 264 -39.93 28.77 29.07
N ASN A 265 -40.85 29.63 29.50
CA ASN A 265 -40.56 30.87 30.23
C ASN A 265 -39.52 31.74 29.50
N ASP A 266 -39.70 31.88 28.18
CA ASP A 266 -38.83 32.72 27.33
C ASP A 266 -37.34 32.36 27.51
N PHE A 267 -37.03 31.07 27.41
CA PHE A 267 -35.68 30.49 27.49
C PHE A 267 -34.93 30.80 28.80
N SER A 268 -35.61 31.19 29.89
CA SER A 268 -34.96 31.67 31.11
C SER A 268 -33.96 30.68 31.72
N TYR A 269 -34.34 29.40 31.80
CA TYR A 269 -33.44 28.35 32.32
C TYR A 269 -32.21 28.12 31.43
N PHE A 270 -32.42 28.15 30.11
CA PHE A 270 -31.34 28.05 29.12
C PHE A 270 -30.37 29.24 29.26
N ILE A 271 -30.88 30.46 29.33
CA ILE A 271 -30.09 31.68 29.49
C ILE A 271 -29.29 31.65 30.78
N GLU A 272 -29.89 31.28 31.91
CA GLU A 272 -29.18 31.16 33.19
C GLU A 272 -28.03 30.14 33.10
N ARG A 273 -28.31 28.97 32.51
CA ARG A 273 -27.31 27.91 32.33
C ARG A 273 -26.14 28.39 31.47
N TYR A 274 -26.40 29.04 30.34
CA TYR A 274 -25.35 29.49 29.43
C TYR A 274 -24.60 30.72 29.92
N ARG A 275 -25.22 31.62 30.70
CA ARG A 275 -24.50 32.67 31.44
C ARG A 275 -23.44 32.08 32.37
N LYS A 276 -23.80 31.04 33.13
CA LYS A 276 -22.83 30.31 33.98
C LYS A 276 -21.73 29.67 33.13
N ARG A 277 -22.06 29.07 31.98
CA ARG A 277 -21.05 28.49 31.08
C ARG A 277 -20.07 29.55 30.54
N ILE A 278 -20.55 30.74 30.18
CA ILE A 278 -19.70 31.86 29.74
C ILE A 278 -18.79 32.32 30.88
N SER A 279 -19.32 32.44 32.09
CA SER A 279 -18.50 32.74 33.28
C SER A 279 -17.40 31.69 33.50
N ASN A 280 -17.72 30.40 33.35
CA ASN A 280 -16.73 29.33 33.49
C ASN A 280 -15.61 29.41 32.44
N PHE A 281 -15.93 29.82 31.21
CA PHE A 281 -14.95 30.00 30.13
C PHE A 281 -13.91 31.08 30.50
N TYR A 282 -14.36 32.26 30.95
CA TYR A 282 -13.44 33.31 31.39
C TYR A 282 -12.69 32.94 32.67
N GLN A 283 -13.33 32.22 33.59
CA GLN A 283 -12.66 31.69 34.77
C GLN A 283 -11.50 30.77 34.38
N TYR A 284 -11.71 29.82 33.46
CA TYR A 284 -10.63 28.93 33.03
C TYR A 284 -9.48 29.69 32.38
N ILE A 285 -9.77 30.57 31.42
CA ILE A 285 -8.74 31.33 30.70
C ILE A 285 -7.87 32.17 31.65
N SER A 286 -8.45 32.64 32.76
CA SER A 286 -7.72 33.45 33.74
C SER A 286 -6.80 32.67 34.70
N THR A 287 -6.97 31.34 34.82
CA THR A 287 -6.40 30.57 35.96
C THR A 287 -5.34 29.53 35.60
N GLU A 288 -5.32 29.00 34.39
CA GLU A 288 -4.45 27.87 34.01
C GLU A 288 -3.96 27.99 32.55
N HIS A 289 -3.00 27.17 32.14
CA HIS A 289 -2.63 27.05 30.73
C HIS A 289 -3.77 26.41 29.93
N ILE A 290 -4.15 27.04 28.82
CA ILE A 290 -5.31 26.65 28.03
C ILE A 290 -4.90 25.92 26.77
N LEU A 291 -5.48 24.74 26.56
CA LEU A 291 -5.53 24.10 25.26
C LEU A 291 -6.92 24.30 24.66
N PHE A 292 -7.05 25.25 23.74
CA PHE A 292 -8.23 25.36 22.90
C PHE A 292 -8.22 24.20 21.91
N PHE A 293 -9.37 23.54 21.72
CA PHE A 293 -9.50 22.44 20.77
C PHE A 293 -10.69 22.68 19.86
N ILE A 294 -10.49 22.73 18.55
CA ILE A 294 -11.56 22.84 17.56
C ILE A 294 -11.50 21.68 16.57
N HIS A 295 -12.66 21.13 16.25
CA HIS A 295 -12.83 20.12 15.21
C HIS A 295 -13.37 20.78 13.94
N ASP A 296 -12.60 20.73 12.85
CA ASP A 296 -13.04 21.14 11.53
C ASP A 296 -13.30 19.92 10.64
N ARG A 297 -14.59 19.71 10.38
CA ARG A 297 -15.09 18.64 9.51
C ARG A 297 -15.23 19.07 8.04
N LYS A 298 -15.33 20.38 7.77
CA LYS A 298 -15.66 20.92 6.44
C LYS A 298 -14.44 21.49 5.70
N GLY A 299 -13.33 21.67 6.41
CA GLY A 299 -12.09 22.23 5.89
C GLY A 299 -12.30 23.69 5.52
N ILE A 300 -12.88 24.44 6.45
CA ILE A 300 -13.18 25.87 6.33
C ILE A 300 -12.39 26.72 7.33
N TYR A 301 -11.55 26.09 8.16
CA TYR A 301 -10.62 26.76 9.04
C TYR A 301 -9.61 27.59 8.22
N ASP A 302 -9.51 28.87 8.54
CA ASP A 302 -8.71 29.86 7.79
C ASP A 302 -7.67 30.59 8.66
N GLY A 303 -7.47 30.15 9.91
CA GLY A 303 -6.56 30.79 10.86
C GLY A 303 -7.14 32.00 11.59
N ARG A 304 -8.32 32.51 11.23
CA ARG A 304 -8.93 33.70 11.87
C ARG A 304 -9.11 33.50 13.37
N LEU A 305 -9.54 32.30 13.79
CA LEU A 305 -9.70 31.96 15.20
C LEU A 305 -8.38 32.16 15.97
N GLN A 306 -7.27 31.72 15.43
CA GLN A 306 -5.97 31.86 16.05
C GLN A 306 -5.59 33.34 16.23
N SER A 307 -5.78 34.17 15.20
CA SER A 307 -5.55 35.62 15.31
C SER A 307 -6.44 36.28 16.37
N ILE A 308 -7.71 35.86 16.49
CA ILE A 308 -8.61 36.34 17.54
C ILE A 308 -8.09 35.96 18.93
N LEU A 309 -7.64 34.72 19.12
CA LEU A 309 -7.10 34.25 20.40
C LEU A 309 -5.81 34.99 20.77
N GLU A 310 -4.90 35.21 19.82
CA GLU A 310 -3.64 35.93 20.03
C GLU A 310 -3.84 37.41 20.39
N ASN A 311 -4.94 38.02 19.92
CA ASN A 311 -5.31 39.40 20.24
C ASN A 311 -5.97 39.53 21.63
N LEU A 312 -6.71 38.50 22.07
CA LEU A 312 -7.50 38.57 23.30
C LEU A 312 -6.79 37.97 24.51
N PHE A 313 -5.86 37.04 24.31
CA PHE A 313 -5.28 36.24 25.38
C PHE A 313 -3.75 36.26 25.37
N ASP A 314 -3.18 36.09 26.55
CA ASP A 314 -1.73 35.98 26.75
C ASP A 314 -1.17 34.79 25.94
N GLN A 315 -0.35 35.10 24.94
CA GLN A 315 0.22 34.12 24.03
C GLN A 315 1.10 33.09 24.74
N GLU A 316 1.57 33.34 25.96
CA GLU A 316 2.34 32.34 26.70
C GLU A 316 1.44 31.37 27.50
N LYS A 317 0.13 31.64 27.56
CA LYS A 317 -0.84 30.87 28.36
C LYS A 317 -1.76 29.97 27.55
N PHE A 318 -1.71 29.99 26.22
CA PHE A 318 -2.60 29.12 25.42
C PHE A 318 -1.92 28.45 24.21
N GLN A 319 -2.52 27.34 23.80
CA GLN A 319 -2.29 26.67 22.52
C GLN A 319 -3.65 26.35 21.88
N LEU A 320 -3.76 26.49 20.57
CA LEU A 320 -4.89 26.05 19.76
C LEU A 320 -4.53 24.73 19.07
N LEU A 321 -5.37 23.71 19.25
CA LEU A 321 -5.32 22.44 18.56
C LEU A 321 -6.50 22.32 17.59
N VAL A 322 -6.21 22.26 16.29
CA VAL A 322 -7.19 22.11 15.22
C VAL A 322 -7.17 20.66 14.74
N LEU A 323 -8.25 19.91 15.01
CA LEU A 323 -8.46 18.59 14.40
C LEU A 323 -9.17 18.77 13.06
N ASN A 324 -8.48 18.49 11.96
CA ASN A 324 -9.03 18.53 10.62
C ASN A 324 -9.37 17.13 10.12
N THR A 325 -10.66 16.87 9.93
CA THR A 325 -11.18 15.60 9.38
C THR A 325 -11.80 15.75 8.00
N SER A 326 -11.65 16.92 7.37
CA SER A 326 -12.27 17.24 6.07
C SER A 326 -11.59 16.60 4.86
N GLY A 327 -10.36 16.08 5.02
CA GLY A 327 -9.51 15.62 3.94
C GLY A 327 -8.84 16.73 3.12
N LYS A 328 -9.17 18.01 3.35
CA LYS A 328 -8.48 19.15 2.72
C LYS A 328 -7.23 19.51 3.51
N LEU A 329 -6.10 19.73 2.83
CA LEU A 329 -4.90 20.26 3.48
C LEU A 329 -4.96 21.79 3.55
N TYR A 330 -4.58 22.35 4.70
CA TYR A 330 -4.49 23.81 4.86
C TYR A 330 -3.15 24.34 4.31
N PRO A 331 -3.13 25.57 3.76
CA PRO A 331 -1.91 26.21 3.29
C PRO A 331 -0.83 26.39 4.38
N GLU A 332 0.43 26.20 4.03
CA GLU A 332 1.58 26.34 4.94
C GLU A 332 1.79 27.77 5.48
N HIS A 333 1.17 28.79 4.89
CA HIS A 333 1.27 30.16 5.43
C HIS A 333 0.33 30.43 6.61
N LEU A 334 -0.57 29.50 6.94
CA LEU A 334 -1.51 29.62 8.07
C LEU A 334 -0.90 29.18 9.41
N ILE A 335 0.42 28.99 9.51
CA ILE A 335 1.07 28.39 10.68
C ILE A 335 1.42 29.49 11.68
N PHE A 336 0.65 29.55 12.76
CA PHE A 336 0.87 30.51 13.85
C PHE A 336 1.72 29.91 14.98
N LYS A 337 2.28 30.78 15.84
CA LYS A 337 3.11 30.36 16.98
C LYS A 337 2.35 29.40 17.89
N ASN A 338 1.12 29.75 18.29
CA ASN A 338 0.35 28.97 19.27
C ASN A 338 -0.64 27.99 18.62
N GLU A 339 -0.40 27.54 17.39
CA GLU A 339 -1.31 26.64 16.68
C GLU A 339 -0.67 25.27 16.39
N VAL A 340 -1.48 24.23 16.53
CA VAL A 340 -1.17 22.86 16.10
C VAL A 340 -2.34 22.35 15.25
N ILE A 341 -2.04 21.86 14.05
CA ILE A 341 -3.04 21.26 13.16
C ILE A 341 -2.83 19.74 13.10
N LEU A 342 -3.85 18.97 13.48
CA LEU A 342 -3.96 17.53 13.34
C LEU A 342 -4.80 17.18 12.11
N ASN A 343 -4.16 16.86 10.99
CA ASN A 343 -4.84 16.35 9.80
C ASN A 343 -5.08 14.84 9.93
N MET A 344 -6.33 14.43 10.09
CA MET A 344 -6.72 13.03 10.31
C MET A 344 -8.06 12.73 9.63
N ASN A 345 -8.11 11.75 8.73
CA ASN A 345 -9.39 11.30 8.17
C ASN A 345 -10.16 10.45 9.19
N PHE A 346 -11.49 10.43 9.07
CA PHE A 346 -12.28 9.43 9.78
C PHE A 346 -11.85 8.01 9.39
N PRO A 347 -11.97 7.01 10.30
CA PRO A 347 -11.60 5.62 10.03
C PRO A 347 -12.30 4.97 8.83
N SER A 348 -13.52 5.42 8.53
CA SER A 348 -14.35 4.96 7.41
C SER A 348 -15.40 6.04 7.08
N ASP A 349 -16.00 5.96 5.88
CA ASP A 349 -17.01 6.92 5.43
C ASP A 349 -18.29 6.90 6.29
N ASP A 350 -18.60 5.75 6.91
CA ASP A 350 -19.75 5.55 7.78
C ASP A 350 -19.45 5.77 9.27
N TYR A 351 -18.22 6.15 9.62
CA TYR A 351 -17.80 6.28 11.02
C TYR A 351 -18.62 7.35 11.76
N GLN A 352 -19.22 6.94 12.88
CA GLN A 352 -19.92 7.86 13.80
C GLN A 352 -19.29 7.84 15.18
N TRP A 353 -18.52 8.88 15.51
CA TRP A 353 -17.81 9.04 16.79
C TRP A 353 -18.71 9.03 18.03
N SER A 354 -20.01 9.23 17.86
CA SER A 354 -21.01 9.22 18.94
C SER A 354 -21.52 7.82 19.28
N LEU A 355 -21.34 6.82 18.41
CA LEU A 355 -21.85 5.47 18.62
C LEU A 355 -20.76 4.51 19.09
N ILE A 356 -21.09 3.73 20.12
CA ILE A 356 -20.16 2.79 20.75
C ILE A 356 -19.53 1.83 19.76
N LYS A 357 -20.32 1.21 18.88
CA LYS A 357 -19.84 0.26 17.87
C LYS A 357 -18.69 0.80 17.00
N PHE A 358 -18.63 2.11 16.78
CA PHE A 358 -17.59 2.73 15.95
C PHE A 358 -16.37 3.08 16.79
N TYR A 359 -16.50 3.87 17.86
CA TYR A 359 -15.33 4.25 18.66
C TYR A 359 -14.75 3.09 19.49
N SER A 360 -15.52 2.04 19.73
CA SER A 360 -15.06 0.80 20.36
C SER A 360 -14.47 -0.20 19.36
N SER A 361 -14.57 0.06 18.05
CA SER A 361 -13.90 -0.77 17.05
C SER A 361 -12.38 -0.57 17.12
N PRO A 362 -11.56 -1.53 16.66
CA PRO A 362 -10.10 -1.36 16.62
C PRO A 362 -9.67 -0.07 15.89
N LEU A 363 -10.26 0.21 14.72
CA LEU A 363 -9.94 1.40 13.93
C LEU A 363 -10.41 2.71 14.61
N GLY A 364 -11.62 2.70 15.20
CA GLY A 364 -12.14 3.86 15.94
C GLY A 364 -11.34 4.18 17.19
N LYS A 365 -10.97 3.16 17.97
CA LYS A 365 -10.10 3.29 19.14
C LYS A 365 -8.74 3.85 18.74
N ALA A 366 -8.11 3.32 17.69
CA ALA A 366 -6.83 3.83 17.20
C ALA A 366 -6.90 5.31 16.77
N PHE A 367 -7.96 5.69 16.04
CA PHE A 367 -8.20 7.08 15.65
C PHE A 367 -8.32 8.02 16.85
N GLU A 368 -9.13 7.65 17.85
CA GLU A 368 -9.34 8.53 19.01
C GLU A 368 -8.12 8.60 19.92
N LEU A 369 -7.44 7.47 20.15
CA LEU A 369 -6.23 7.44 20.98
C LEU A 369 -5.09 8.25 20.37
N ARG A 370 -4.99 8.32 19.05
CA ARG A 370 -4.03 9.20 18.38
C ARG A 370 -4.26 10.67 18.74
N ILE A 371 -5.52 11.12 18.80
CA ILE A 371 -5.86 12.50 19.21
C ILE A 371 -5.45 12.74 20.67
N ILE A 372 -5.72 11.77 21.55
CA ILE A 372 -5.36 11.84 22.98
C ILE A 372 -3.85 11.94 23.18
N GLU A 373 -3.09 11.12 22.50
CA GLU A 373 -1.65 11.04 22.68
C GLU A 373 -0.93 12.24 22.06
N SER A 374 -1.37 12.71 20.90
CA SER A 374 -0.93 14.00 20.34
C SER A 374 -1.22 15.16 21.29
N THR A 375 -2.36 15.12 21.98
CA THR A 375 -2.72 16.14 22.97
C THR A 375 -1.82 16.09 24.21
N LYS A 376 -1.52 14.89 24.73
CA LYS A 376 -0.57 14.70 25.84
C LYS A 376 0.82 15.21 25.49
N GLU A 377 1.27 15.02 24.26
CA GLU A 377 2.55 15.55 23.80
C GLU A 377 2.60 17.08 23.83
N ILE A 378 1.53 17.76 23.40
CA ILE A 378 1.41 19.23 23.50
C ILE A 378 1.53 19.65 24.96
N ILE A 379 0.70 19.08 25.83
CA ILE A 379 0.63 19.42 27.25
C ILE A 379 1.98 19.21 27.93
N SER A 380 2.64 18.08 27.66
CA SER A 380 3.93 17.75 28.28
C SER A 380 5.10 18.59 27.76
N SER A 381 4.95 19.24 26.60
CA SER A 381 5.99 20.11 26.01
C SER A 381 6.00 21.54 26.57
N GLY A 382 4.95 21.95 27.30
CA GLY A 382 4.79 23.32 27.83
C GLY A 382 4.10 24.29 26.86
N PHE A 383 3.67 25.44 27.39
CA PHE A 383 2.97 26.51 26.65
C PHE A 383 3.81 27.82 26.69
N PRO A 384 3.97 28.54 25.57
CA PRO A 384 3.60 28.18 24.21
C PRO A 384 4.72 27.38 23.53
N LEU A 385 4.34 26.55 22.57
CA LEU A 385 5.31 25.98 21.64
C LEU A 385 5.67 27.04 20.60
N LEU A 386 6.93 27.47 20.52
CA LEU A 386 7.38 28.36 19.43
C LEU A 386 7.16 27.68 18.07
N GLY A 387 6.16 28.18 17.32
CA GLY A 387 5.95 28.04 15.87
C GLY A 387 6.64 26.85 15.21
N ARG A 388 6.10 25.65 15.43
CA ARG A 388 6.42 24.47 14.62
C ARG A 388 5.15 24.04 13.94
N TYR A 389 5.19 23.83 12.63
CA TYR A 389 4.20 23.00 11.94
C TYR A 389 4.24 21.61 12.56
N ARG A 390 3.43 21.41 13.60
CA ARG A 390 3.27 20.14 14.29
C ARG A 390 2.09 19.45 13.63
N SER A 391 2.36 18.77 12.51
CA SER A 391 1.61 17.57 12.15
C SER A 391 1.84 16.60 13.31
N LEU A 392 1.03 16.69 14.38
CA LEU A 392 1.35 16.10 15.68
C LEU A 392 1.08 14.62 15.66
N THR A 393 2.15 14.03 15.18
CA THR A 393 2.30 12.77 14.61
C THR A 393 2.89 11.76 15.61
N SER A 394 2.27 11.27 16.70
CA SER A 394 2.86 10.35 17.73
C SER A 394 3.64 10.89 18.94
N ARG A 395 3.17 10.44 20.12
CA ARG A 395 3.96 9.80 21.19
C ARG A 395 3.07 8.80 21.94
N VAL A 396 3.38 7.50 21.97
CA VAL A 396 2.96 6.63 23.09
C VAL A 396 4.19 6.05 23.74
N VAL A 397 4.28 6.34 25.03
CA VAL A 397 5.18 5.77 26.01
C VAL A 397 4.86 4.28 26.15
N SER A 398 5.82 3.43 25.78
CA SER A 398 5.86 2.03 26.18
C SER A 398 6.12 1.91 27.68
N GLY A 399 5.28 1.17 28.40
CA GLY A 399 5.49 0.85 29.82
C GLY A 399 4.46 -0.15 30.34
N SER A 400 4.84 -1.43 30.32
CA SER A 400 4.21 -2.52 31.09
C SER A 400 4.60 -2.41 32.58
N PRO A 401 3.72 -2.75 33.56
CA PRO A 401 3.99 -2.59 34.99
C PRO A 401 4.24 -3.93 35.71
N PHE A 402 5.47 -4.21 36.15
CA PHE A 402 5.88 -5.10 37.28
C PHE A 402 7.40 -4.81 37.44
N GLU A 403 8.00 -4.39 38.55
CA GLU A 403 8.12 -5.02 39.88
C GLU A 403 8.53 -3.98 40.97
N CYS A 404 8.34 -4.38 42.24
CA CYS A 404 8.54 -3.62 43.48
C CYS A 404 10.00 -3.39 43.93
N ILE A 405 10.26 -2.18 44.42
CA ILE A 405 10.94 -1.76 45.67
C ILE A 405 12.13 -2.59 46.21
N ALA A 406 13.31 -1.96 46.24
CA ALA A 406 14.22 -1.89 47.40
C ALA A 406 15.17 -0.69 47.28
N GLU A 407 15.25 0.17 48.30
CA GLU A 407 16.23 1.28 48.45
C GLU A 407 17.49 0.81 49.26
N PRO A 408 18.44 1.69 49.70
CA PRO A 408 19.72 1.93 49.00
C PRO A 408 20.98 1.87 49.90
N GLU A 409 22.11 1.37 49.39
CA GLU A 409 23.45 1.60 49.96
C GLU A 409 24.48 1.50 48.82
N SER A 410 25.59 2.21 48.71
CA SER A 410 26.10 3.45 49.27
C SER A 410 27.33 3.83 48.40
N LEU A 411 27.76 5.09 48.49
CA LEU A 411 29.12 5.58 48.22
C LEU A 411 29.57 5.91 46.78
N SER A 412 29.62 7.24 46.58
CA SER A 412 30.79 8.05 46.22
C SER A 412 31.22 8.15 44.75
N SER A 413 30.78 9.28 44.18
CA SER A 413 31.57 10.33 43.52
C SER A 413 32.48 9.99 42.32
N ASN A 414 32.08 10.61 41.21
CA ASN A 414 32.91 11.17 40.13
C ASN A 414 33.59 10.17 39.20
N ASN A 415 32.82 9.74 38.19
CA ASN A 415 33.22 10.00 36.81
C ASN A 415 31.97 10.20 35.95
N LEU A 416 31.95 11.30 35.19
CA LEU A 416 31.01 11.55 34.12
C LEU A 416 31.04 10.38 33.14
N ASN A 417 30.03 9.52 33.17
CA ASN A 417 29.78 8.63 32.04
C ASN A 417 28.60 9.19 31.22
N ILE A 418 28.98 10.16 30.38
CA ILE A 418 28.14 10.76 29.34
C ILE A 418 27.75 9.70 28.27
N ASP A 419 28.41 8.54 28.20
CA ASP A 419 28.14 7.50 27.20
C ASP A 419 26.87 6.67 27.45
N ALA A 420 26.29 6.73 28.66
CA ALA A 420 25.02 6.05 28.96
C ALA A 420 23.76 6.91 28.66
N ILE A 421 23.93 8.21 28.37
CA ILE A 421 22.81 9.17 28.27
C ILE A 421 22.24 9.32 26.84
N ARG A 422 22.86 8.78 25.77
CA ARG A 422 22.33 8.89 24.39
C ARG A 422 22.69 7.73 23.45
N LYS A 423 22.04 6.57 23.55
CA LYS A 423 21.83 5.72 22.36
C LYS A 423 20.57 6.18 21.62
N GLN A 424 20.68 7.31 20.91
CA GLN A 424 19.66 7.74 19.96
C GLN A 424 19.77 6.86 18.71
N THR A 425 18.83 5.95 18.49
CA THR A 425 18.67 5.29 17.18
C THR A 425 18.56 6.38 16.11
N SER A 426 19.26 6.26 14.99
CA SER A 426 19.16 7.21 13.87
C SER A 426 17.69 7.38 13.43
N PRO A 427 17.25 8.58 13.02
CA PRO A 427 15.90 8.77 12.48
C PRO A 427 15.61 7.82 11.30
N TYR A 428 16.61 7.50 10.47
CA TYR A 428 16.45 6.58 9.34
C TYR A 428 16.15 5.16 9.80
N GLN A 429 16.88 4.69 10.82
CA GLN A 429 16.68 3.35 11.40
C GLN A 429 15.30 3.24 12.03
N ARG A 430 14.86 4.26 12.78
CA ARG A 430 13.51 4.27 13.36
C ARG A 430 12.43 4.18 12.29
N ILE A 431 12.51 5.02 11.25
CA ILE A 431 11.54 5.01 10.13
C ILE A 431 11.46 3.63 9.49
N TRP A 432 12.62 3.02 9.25
CA TRP A 432 12.71 1.70 8.67
C TRP A 432 12.10 0.62 9.57
N GLU A 433 12.43 0.59 10.86
CA GLU A 433 11.90 -0.38 11.83
C GLU A 433 10.39 -0.27 11.97
N ASP A 434 9.86 0.95 11.98
CA ASP A 434 8.43 1.18 12.09
C ASP A 434 7.65 0.60 10.91
N PHE A 435 8.04 0.87 9.65
CA PHE A 435 7.35 0.32 8.48
C PHE A 435 7.38 -1.22 8.37
N ASN A 436 8.20 -1.85 9.20
CA ASN A 436 8.34 -3.29 9.31
C ASN A 436 7.70 -3.88 10.57
N LYS A 437 6.85 -3.10 11.27
CA LYS A 437 5.93 -3.62 12.28
C LYS A 437 4.66 -4.19 11.63
N VAL A 438 4.04 -5.16 12.31
CA VAL A 438 2.85 -5.88 11.84
C VAL A 438 1.66 -4.95 11.62
N ASP A 439 1.47 -3.96 12.49
CA ASP A 439 0.33 -3.05 12.47
C ASP A 439 0.72 -1.63 11.99
N PRO A 440 0.36 -1.23 10.76
CA PRO A 440 0.60 0.10 10.24
C PRO A 440 -0.05 1.24 11.01
N SER A 441 -1.11 0.97 11.77
CA SER A 441 -1.78 1.99 12.59
C SER A 441 -0.94 2.41 13.81
N LEU A 442 0.09 1.62 14.17
CA LEU A 442 1.02 1.88 15.25
C LEU A 442 2.28 2.64 14.80
N TYR A 443 2.41 2.96 13.51
CA TYR A 443 3.58 3.69 13.03
C TYR A 443 3.62 5.08 13.68
N PRO A 444 4.68 5.38 14.46
CA PRO A 444 4.89 6.70 14.99
C PRO A 444 5.14 7.62 13.81
N ILE A 445 5.16 8.90 14.09
CA ILE A 445 5.14 9.87 13.05
C ILE A 445 6.24 10.88 13.28
N TYR A 446 7.01 11.04 12.22
CA TYR A 446 8.33 11.58 12.31
C TYR A 446 8.19 13.10 12.39
N LEU A 447 8.41 13.62 13.60
CA LEU A 447 8.26 15.03 13.97
C LEU A 447 9.35 15.93 13.35
N SER A 448 10.37 15.35 12.72
CA SER A 448 11.39 16.01 11.92
C SER A 448 11.45 15.32 10.55
N GLU A 449 11.56 16.09 9.45
CA GLU A 449 11.85 15.48 8.16
C GLU A 449 13.21 14.77 8.24
N PRO A 450 13.32 13.47 7.90
CA PRO A 450 14.61 12.89 7.60
C PRO A 450 15.24 13.67 6.45
N GLU A 451 16.57 13.75 6.43
CA GLU A 451 17.33 14.40 5.36
C GLU A 451 16.80 13.95 3.97
N ARG A 452 16.51 14.91 3.09
CA ARG A 452 15.95 14.60 1.75
C ARG A 452 17.01 14.05 0.79
N ASP A 453 18.27 14.07 1.19
CA ASP A 453 19.37 13.53 0.43
C ASP A 453 19.32 11.99 0.46
N PHE A 454 19.00 11.41 -0.70
CA PHE A 454 18.98 9.96 -0.90
C PHE A 454 20.32 9.34 -0.56
N LYS A 455 21.43 10.01 -0.92
CA LYS A 455 22.76 9.43 -0.78
C LYS A 455 23.15 9.29 0.68
N LEU A 456 22.81 10.29 1.49
CA LEU A 456 23.07 10.27 2.93
C LEU A 456 22.29 9.15 3.64
N VAL A 457 21.02 8.92 3.25
CA VAL A 457 20.21 7.82 3.80
C VAL A 457 20.72 6.46 3.33
N GLU A 458 21.14 6.34 2.06
CA GLU A 458 21.76 5.12 1.53
C GLU A 458 23.06 4.80 2.27
N ASP A 459 23.93 5.80 2.46
CA ASP A 459 25.22 5.64 3.14
C ASP A 459 25.03 5.22 4.61
N PHE A 460 23.99 5.72 5.27
CA PHE A 460 23.59 5.24 6.59
C PHE A 460 23.29 3.73 6.59
N PHE A 461 22.45 3.24 5.67
CA PHE A 461 22.14 1.81 5.60
C PHE A 461 23.32 0.95 5.17
N VAL A 462 24.24 1.49 4.37
CA VAL A 462 25.53 0.84 4.05
C VAL A 462 26.36 0.65 5.31
N GLN A 463 26.38 1.63 6.21
CA GLN A 463 27.18 1.59 7.45
C GLN A 463 26.54 0.71 8.53
N GLU A 464 25.22 0.75 8.68
CA GLU A 464 24.54 0.11 9.82
C GLU A 464 23.99 -1.29 9.52
N SER A 465 23.58 -1.59 8.28
CA SER A 465 22.95 -2.88 7.98
C SER A 465 23.98 -4.01 7.95
N ARG A 466 23.64 -5.16 8.54
CA ARG A 466 24.42 -6.39 8.63
C ARG A 466 23.59 -7.57 8.13
N TYR A 467 23.63 -7.76 6.81
CA TYR A 467 22.86 -8.81 6.15
C TYR A 467 23.47 -10.20 6.33
N ILE A 468 22.60 -11.18 6.60
CA ILE A 468 22.94 -12.60 6.48
C ILE A 468 22.29 -13.13 5.20
N PHE A 469 23.10 -13.68 4.30
CA PHE A 469 22.61 -14.31 3.07
C PHE A 469 22.60 -15.83 3.23
N ILE A 470 21.49 -16.47 2.88
CA ILE A 470 21.35 -17.93 2.82
C ILE A 470 20.81 -18.33 1.45
N ASN A 471 21.41 -19.33 0.83
CA ASN A 471 20.90 -19.94 -0.39
C ASN A 471 20.17 -21.24 -0.09
N LEU A 472 18.88 -21.34 -0.42
CA LEU A 472 18.11 -22.57 -0.15
C LEU A 472 18.58 -23.79 -0.95
N SER A 473 19.25 -23.59 -2.08
CA SER A 473 19.82 -24.69 -2.87
C SER A 473 21.01 -25.35 -2.17
N GLN A 474 21.67 -24.64 -1.24
CA GLN A 474 22.87 -25.08 -0.53
C GLN A 474 22.87 -24.49 0.88
N VAL A 475 22.12 -25.12 1.79
CA VAL A 475 22.03 -24.68 3.19
C VAL A 475 23.02 -25.47 4.04
N GLU A 476 23.99 -24.78 4.61
CA GLU A 476 24.94 -25.36 5.58
C GLU A 476 24.24 -25.68 6.92
N PRO A 477 24.67 -26.71 7.67
CA PRO A 477 24.05 -27.08 8.94
C PRO A 477 23.94 -25.93 9.95
N GLU A 478 24.95 -25.06 10.00
CA GLU A 478 24.95 -23.89 10.89
C GLU A 478 23.90 -22.86 10.48
N LYS A 479 23.70 -22.65 9.18
CA LYS A 479 22.69 -21.74 8.63
C LYS A 479 21.28 -22.30 8.81
N GLN A 480 21.12 -23.63 8.68
CA GLN A 480 19.85 -24.29 9.00
C GLN A 480 19.49 -24.10 10.47
N LYS A 481 20.44 -24.31 11.38
CA LYS A 481 20.23 -24.07 12.81
C LYS A 481 19.85 -22.61 13.09
N TYR A 482 20.46 -21.66 12.38
CA TYR A 482 20.08 -20.24 12.49
C TYR A 482 18.64 -19.98 12.03
N ILE A 483 18.21 -20.56 10.90
CA ILE A 483 16.81 -20.50 10.40
C ILE A 483 15.84 -20.99 11.48
N GLU A 484 16.13 -22.14 12.08
CA GLU A 484 15.31 -22.73 13.15
C GLU A 484 15.30 -21.85 14.41
N GLN A 485 16.46 -21.27 14.80
CA GLN A 485 16.59 -20.37 15.95
C GLN A 485 15.77 -19.09 15.81
N VAL A 486 15.63 -18.54 14.60
CA VAL A 486 14.80 -17.36 14.35
C VAL A 486 13.32 -17.72 14.14
N GLY A 487 12.95 -19.00 14.28
CA GLY A 487 11.58 -19.51 14.23
C GLY A 487 11.04 -19.76 12.82
N LEU A 488 11.90 -19.77 11.81
CA LEU A 488 11.51 -20.01 10.41
C LEU A 488 11.55 -21.52 10.09
N SER A 489 10.63 -21.97 9.24
CA SER A 489 10.62 -23.33 8.72
C SER A 489 11.32 -23.41 7.37
N LEU A 490 12.32 -24.28 7.25
CA LEU A 490 13.01 -24.53 5.99
C LEU A 490 12.06 -25.05 4.89
N GLU A 491 11.05 -25.82 5.26
CA GLU A 491 10.04 -26.33 4.33
C GLU A 491 9.18 -25.19 3.78
N TYR A 492 8.65 -24.33 4.65
CA TYR A 492 7.81 -23.20 4.23
C TYR A 492 8.59 -22.17 3.39
N LEU A 493 9.88 -21.99 3.68
CA LEU A 493 10.77 -21.17 2.86
C LEU A 493 10.93 -21.73 1.44
N ARG A 494 11.04 -23.06 1.29
CA ARG A 494 11.16 -23.73 -0.01
C ARG A 494 9.89 -23.60 -0.84
N VAL A 495 8.71 -23.73 -0.24
CA VAL A 495 7.42 -23.60 -0.97
C VAL A 495 7.24 -22.21 -1.58
N ASN A 496 7.83 -21.16 -0.99
CA ASN A 496 7.78 -19.83 -1.57
C ASN A 496 8.60 -19.67 -2.87
N ALA A 497 9.48 -20.62 -3.20
CA ALA A 497 10.15 -20.67 -4.50
C ALA A 497 9.19 -21.04 -5.64
N ASP A 498 8.13 -21.79 -5.31
CA ASP A 498 7.13 -22.26 -6.25
C ASP A 498 5.96 -21.28 -6.36
N ASP A 499 5.08 -21.50 -7.35
CA ASP A 499 3.88 -20.71 -7.54
C ASP A 499 2.71 -21.20 -6.68
N ILE A 500 2.07 -20.22 -6.03
CA ILE A 500 1.00 -20.40 -5.05
C ILE A 500 -0.20 -19.62 -5.59
N THR A 501 -1.28 -20.32 -5.90
CA THR A 501 -2.55 -19.74 -6.39
C THR A 501 -3.59 -19.67 -5.27
N ILE A 502 -4.74 -19.06 -5.56
CA ILE A 502 -5.81 -18.79 -4.59
C ILE A 502 -6.37 -20.06 -3.93
N ASP A 503 -6.28 -21.21 -4.63
CA ASP A 503 -6.84 -22.49 -4.20
C ASP A 503 -5.84 -23.34 -3.40
N GLY A 504 -4.64 -22.83 -3.11
CA GLY A 504 -3.60 -23.55 -2.37
C GLY A 504 -3.01 -24.76 -3.10
N ALA A 505 -3.47 -25.04 -4.32
CA ALA A 505 -2.88 -26.03 -5.20
C ALA A 505 -1.73 -25.39 -5.99
N SER A 506 -0.55 -26.01 -5.99
CA SER A 506 0.28 -25.87 -7.18
C SER A 506 -0.48 -26.60 -8.27
N GLU A 507 -1.15 -25.87 -9.17
CA GLU A 507 -1.49 -26.46 -10.44
C GLU A 507 -0.16 -26.73 -11.15
N ARG A 508 0.43 -27.90 -10.87
CA ARG A 508 1.15 -28.60 -11.92
C ARG A 508 0.11 -28.83 -13.00
N GLY A 509 0.02 -27.91 -13.94
CA GLY A 509 -0.67 -28.17 -15.18
C GLY A 509 -0.05 -29.45 -15.73
N ASP A 510 -0.79 -30.55 -15.67
CA ASP A 510 -0.41 -31.87 -16.20
C ASP A 510 -0.41 -31.85 -17.74
N SER A 511 -0.06 -30.71 -18.37
CA SER A 511 0.35 -30.68 -19.76
C SER A 511 1.82 -31.10 -19.83
N ASN A 512 2.05 -32.41 -19.75
CA ASN A 512 3.31 -33.03 -20.17
C ASN A 512 3.59 -32.85 -21.69
N GLU A 513 2.68 -32.19 -22.41
CA GLU A 513 2.89 -31.81 -23.80
C GLU A 513 3.59 -30.45 -23.87
N SER A 514 4.92 -30.48 -24.01
CA SER A 514 5.64 -29.42 -24.70
C SER A 514 4.90 -29.15 -26.01
N PRO A 515 4.52 -27.90 -26.34
CA PRO A 515 3.75 -27.62 -27.55
C PRO A 515 4.42 -28.11 -28.85
N LEU A 516 5.70 -28.51 -28.83
CA LEU A 516 6.50 -28.72 -30.02
C LEU A 516 7.63 -29.78 -29.87
N GLY A 517 7.58 -30.66 -28.86
CA GLY A 517 8.55 -31.76 -28.72
C GLY A 517 9.97 -31.33 -28.26
N PHE A 518 10.07 -30.29 -27.44
CA PHE A 518 11.35 -29.78 -26.92
C PHE A 518 11.65 -30.24 -25.48
N ASP A 519 12.92 -30.18 -25.06
CA ASP A 519 13.37 -30.45 -23.67
C ASP A 519 12.53 -29.62 -22.68
N PRO A 520 11.62 -30.25 -21.91
CA PRO A 520 10.64 -29.57 -21.07
C PRO A 520 11.28 -28.69 -19.99
N PHE A 521 12.56 -28.88 -19.68
CA PHE A 521 13.10 -28.46 -18.38
C PHE A 521 13.35 -26.95 -18.22
N HIS A 522 13.52 -26.16 -19.28
CA HIS A 522 13.87 -24.72 -19.15
C HIS A 522 12.70 -23.78 -19.48
N TRP A 523 11.88 -24.13 -20.48
CA TRP A 523 10.67 -23.38 -20.79
C TRP A 523 9.60 -23.60 -19.71
N HIS A 524 9.34 -24.85 -19.34
CA HIS A 524 8.36 -25.17 -18.29
C HIS A 524 8.80 -24.61 -16.92
N ASP A 525 10.10 -24.65 -16.60
CA ASP A 525 10.62 -24.07 -15.35
C ASP A 525 10.53 -22.54 -15.32
N ALA A 526 10.73 -21.85 -16.45
CA ALA A 526 10.56 -20.39 -16.52
C ALA A 526 9.07 -19.97 -16.54
N GLU A 527 8.23 -20.70 -17.27
CA GLU A 527 6.78 -20.51 -17.29
C GLU A 527 6.21 -20.71 -15.88
N GLN A 528 6.50 -21.86 -15.24
CA GLN A 528 6.06 -22.17 -13.88
C GLN A 528 6.53 -21.17 -12.82
N LYS A 529 7.66 -20.47 -13.04
CA LYS A 529 8.17 -19.46 -12.11
C LYS A 529 7.55 -18.07 -12.29
N THR A 530 6.66 -17.92 -13.27
CA THR A 530 6.01 -16.64 -13.62
C THR A 530 4.49 -16.75 -13.69
N ILE A 531 3.90 -17.91 -13.38
CA ILE A 531 2.45 -18.12 -13.34
C ILE A 531 1.78 -17.23 -12.28
N PHE A 532 2.45 -16.98 -11.14
CA PHE A 532 1.92 -16.10 -10.10
C PHE A 532 1.60 -14.70 -10.63
N GLN A 533 2.29 -14.26 -11.69
CA GLN A 533 2.01 -12.98 -12.33
C GLN A 533 0.58 -12.96 -12.90
N LEU A 534 0.11 -14.07 -13.48
CA LEU A 534 -1.26 -14.19 -13.98
C LEU A 534 -2.28 -14.23 -12.83
N SER A 535 -1.98 -14.93 -11.74
CA SER A 535 -2.84 -14.95 -10.55
C SER A 535 -3.02 -13.55 -9.94
N VAL A 536 -1.97 -12.72 -9.97
CA VAL A 536 -2.05 -11.32 -9.56
C VAL A 536 -2.94 -10.51 -10.49
N PHE A 537 -2.90 -10.74 -11.81
CA PHE A 537 -3.78 -10.06 -12.76
C PHE A 537 -5.26 -10.36 -12.51
N GLN A 538 -5.56 -11.61 -12.15
CA GLN A 538 -6.93 -12.07 -11.91
C GLN A 538 -7.46 -11.61 -10.55
N SER A 539 -6.62 -11.64 -9.51
CA SER A 539 -7.07 -11.41 -8.13
C SER A 539 -6.79 -9.99 -7.61
N GLY A 540 -5.76 -9.32 -8.14
CA GLY A 540 -5.19 -8.10 -7.54
C GLY A 540 -4.33 -8.36 -6.29
N TRP A 541 -3.97 -9.62 -6.03
CA TRP A 541 -3.18 -10.05 -4.88
C TRP A 541 -2.05 -10.99 -5.31
N ILE A 542 -0.90 -10.87 -4.64
CA ILE A 542 0.17 -11.86 -4.67
C ILE A 542 0.12 -12.72 -3.42
N TYR A 543 0.50 -14.00 -3.55
CA TYR A 543 0.46 -14.97 -2.46
C TYR A 543 1.85 -15.47 -2.06
N ALA A 544 2.01 -15.77 -0.77
CA ALA A 544 3.21 -16.35 -0.19
C ALA A 544 2.83 -17.27 0.98
N ILE A 545 3.62 -18.31 1.24
CA ILE A 545 3.47 -19.12 2.45
C ILE A 545 4.16 -18.39 3.61
N CYS A 546 3.45 -18.21 4.72
CA CYS A 546 4.00 -17.65 5.94
C CYS A 546 5.17 -18.51 6.43
N PRO A 547 6.42 -17.99 6.45
CA PRO A 547 7.60 -18.79 6.79
C PRO A 547 7.62 -19.38 8.20
N TRP A 548 6.79 -18.86 9.11
CA TRP A 548 6.64 -19.35 10.49
C TRP A 548 5.52 -20.37 10.64
N THR A 549 4.38 -20.16 9.99
CA THR A 549 3.13 -20.91 10.30
C THR A 549 2.64 -21.80 9.17
N GLY A 550 3.15 -21.66 7.96
CA GLY A 550 2.69 -22.42 6.79
C GLY A 550 1.38 -21.91 6.19
N LYS A 551 0.75 -20.89 6.78
CA LYS A 551 -0.49 -20.29 6.24
C LYS A 551 -0.24 -19.55 4.93
N VAL A 552 -1.16 -19.67 3.98
CA VAL A 552 -1.17 -18.82 2.78
C VAL A 552 -1.51 -17.39 3.19
N LEU A 553 -0.65 -16.44 2.82
CA LEU A 553 -0.84 -15.01 3.00
C LEU A 553 -1.09 -14.36 1.63
N ALA A 554 -1.98 -13.38 1.60
CA ALA A 554 -2.23 -12.55 0.43
C ALA A 554 -1.71 -11.13 0.69
N SER A 555 -1.11 -10.50 -0.32
CA SER A 555 -0.69 -9.10 -0.27
C SER A 555 -1.05 -8.38 -1.56
N ASN A 556 -1.51 -7.15 -1.43
CA ASN A 556 -1.62 -6.20 -2.54
C ASN A 556 -0.70 -4.99 -2.31
N THR A 557 0.37 -5.17 -1.54
CA THR A 557 1.30 -4.10 -1.17
C THR A 557 2.66 -4.34 -1.84
N SER A 558 3.03 -3.43 -2.75
CA SER A 558 4.26 -3.53 -3.55
C SER A 558 5.11 -2.27 -3.42
N PHE A 559 6.43 -2.43 -3.41
CA PHE A 559 7.38 -1.34 -3.56
C PHE A 559 8.29 -1.63 -4.74
N TYR A 560 8.67 -0.59 -5.48
CA TYR A 560 9.57 -0.71 -6.62
C TYR A 560 10.94 -0.16 -6.27
N ALA A 561 11.99 -0.92 -6.59
CA ALA A 561 13.37 -0.44 -6.51
C ALA A 561 14.08 -0.71 -7.83
N TRP A 562 14.89 0.25 -8.28
CA TRP A 562 15.73 0.07 -9.46
C TRP A 562 17.17 -0.23 -9.09
N HIS A 563 17.77 -1.20 -9.78
CA HIS A 563 19.22 -1.38 -9.75
C HIS A 563 19.81 -1.46 -11.16
N TRP A 564 20.87 -0.70 -11.39
CA TRP A 564 21.50 -0.55 -12.69
C TRP A 564 22.12 -1.86 -13.25
N THR A 565 22.55 -2.81 -12.41
CA THR A 565 23.05 -4.13 -12.88
C THR A 565 22.02 -5.26 -12.85
N ARG A 566 20.94 -5.12 -12.07
CA ARG A 566 19.99 -6.22 -11.83
C ARG A 566 18.58 -5.94 -12.39
N GLY A 567 18.35 -4.74 -12.93
CA GLY A 567 17.05 -4.29 -13.45
C GLY A 567 16.12 -3.79 -12.34
N GLY A 568 14.84 -3.62 -12.69
CA GLY A 568 13.79 -3.29 -11.74
C GLY A 568 13.41 -4.50 -10.89
N MET A 569 13.26 -4.27 -9.58
CA MET A 569 12.79 -5.25 -8.61
C MET A 569 11.53 -4.75 -7.91
N ILE A 570 10.63 -5.68 -7.60
CA ILE A 570 9.40 -5.41 -6.86
C ILE A 570 9.46 -6.16 -5.53
N PHE A 571 9.23 -5.43 -4.44
CA PHE A 571 9.22 -5.91 -3.08
C PHE A 571 7.78 -5.99 -2.62
N TYR A 572 7.25 -7.20 -2.54
CA TYR A 572 5.90 -7.46 -2.06
C TYR A 572 5.92 -7.66 -0.55
N ARG A 573 5.23 -6.79 0.19
CA ARG A 573 5.22 -6.80 1.66
C ARG A 573 4.15 -7.74 2.17
N PHE A 574 4.53 -8.72 2.98
CA PHE A 574 3.60 -9.63 3.66
C PHE A 574 3.61 -9.38 5.16
N VAL A 575 2.46 -9.62 5.79
CA VAL A 575 2.30 -9.53 7.25
C VAL A 575 1.93 -10.93 7.75
N GLY A 576 2.92 -11.63 8.31
CA GLY A 576 2.72 -12.89 9.03
C GLY A 576 2.82 -12.67 10.54
N GLU A 577 3.54 -13.56 11.24
CA GLU A 577 3.99 -13.30 12.62
C GLU A 577 4.86 -12.03 12.67
N GLU A 578 5.66 -11.84 11.62
CA GLU A 578 6.44 -10.63 11.36
C GLU A 578 6.25 -10.16 9.92
N VAL A 579 6.68 -8.93 9.63
CA VAL A 579 6.74 -8.43 8.26
C VAL A 579 7.91 -9.10 7.54
N PHE A 580 7.66 -9.58 6.33
CA PHE A 580 8.69 -10.04 5.41
C PHE A 580 8.36 -9.61 3.99
N TYR A 581 9.36 -9.65 3.11
CA TYR A 581 9.21 -9.23 1.72
C TYR A 581 9.53 -10.38 0.78
N LEU A 582 8.63 -10.64 -0.17
CA LEU A 582 8.95 -11.41 -1.35
C LEU A 582 9.51 -10.48 -2.41
N ILE A 583 10.75 -10.72 -2.82
CA ILE A 583 11.46 -9.91 -3.80
C ILE A 583 11.36 -10.61 -5.15
N VAL A 584 10.77 -9.92 -6.11
CA VAL A 584 10.64 -10.36 -7.50
C VAL A 584 11.55 -9.50 -8.39
N GLY A 585 12.29 -10.14 -9.28
CA GLY A 585 13.27 -9.47 -10.13
C GLY A 585 13.80 -10.36 -11.25
N GLY A 586 14.99 -10.04 -11.75
CA GLY A 586 15.63 -10.79 -12.83
C GLY A 586 15.08 -10.51 -14.23
N PRO A 587 15.52 -11.26 -15.25
CA PRO A 587 15.23 -10.96 -16.64
C PRO A 587 13.76 -11.15 -17.01
N TRP A 588 13.04 -12.07 -16.36
CA TRP A 588 11.63 -12.38 -16.64
C TRP A 588 10.69 -12.16 -15.44
N GLY A 589 11.17 -11.49 -14.38
CA GLY A 589 10.31 -11.12 -13.24
C GLY A 589 9.93 -12.31 -12.34
N GLN A 590 10.88 -13.21 -12.11
CA GLN A 590 10.71 -14.35 -11.21
C GLN A 590 10.86 -13.95 -9.73
N LYS A 591 10.37 -14.81 -8.84
CA LYS A 591 10.68 -14.75 -7.41
C LYS A 591 12.17 -15.01 -7.18
N CYS A 592 12.85 -14.09 -6.47
CA CYS A 592 14.29 -14.14 -6.25
C CYS A 592 14.64 -14.50 -4.80
N SER A 593 14.05 -13.77 -3.85
CA SER A 593 14.43 -13.86 -2.44
C SER A 593 13.27 -13.56 -1.51
N LEU A 594 13.36 -14.04 -0.28
CA LEU A 594 12.63 -13.53 0.88
C LEU A 594 13.56 -12.65 1.71
N TYR A 595 13.08 -11.50 2.19
CA TYR A 595 13.82 -10.61 3.08
C TYR A 595 13.06 -10.40 4.38
N PHE A 596 13.77 -10.58 5.50
CA PHE A 596 13.26 -10.47 6.87
C PHE A 596 13.94 -9.28 7.56
N PRO A 597 13.27 -8.11 7.64
CA PRO A 597 13.89 -6.88 8.14
C PRO A 597 14.39 -6.95 9.57
N ARG A 598 13.69 -7.67 10.47
CA ARG A 598 14.05 -7.74 11.90
C ARG A 598 15.42 -8.38 12.13
N THR A 599 15.75 -9.41 11.36
CA THR A 599 16.99 -10.19 11.48
C THR A 599 18.00 -9.84 10.39
N GLU A 600 17.65 -8.93 9.48
CA GLU A 600 18.39 -8.62 8.25
C GLU A 600 18.78 -9.87 7.44
N LEU A 601 17.93 -10.89 7.51
CA LEU A 601 18.12 -12.16 6.84
C LEU A 601 17.55 -12.10 5.43
N ILE A 602 18.36 -12.49 4.44
CA ILE A 602 17.98 -12.60 3.03
C ILE A 602 18.12 -14.07 2.63
N ILE A 603 17.01 -14.67 2.23
CA ILE A 603 16.94 -16.06 1.81
C ILE A 603 16.71 -16.09 0.31
N HIS A 604 17.69 -16.58 -0.43
CA HIS A 604 17.60 -16.78 -1.86
C HIS A 604 16.86 -18.08 -2.15
N ILE A 605 15.76 -17.96 -2.89
CA ILE A 605 14.81 -19.06 -3.12
C ILE A 605 14.86 -19.60 -4.56
N THR A 606 15.64 -18.97 -5.43
CA THR A 606 15.81 -19.42 -6.83
C THR A 606 17.24 -19.89 -7.10
N PRO A 607 17.49 -20.88 -7.97
CA PRO A 607 18.84 -21.34 -8.29
C PRO A 607 19.64 -20.38 -9.20
N TYR A 608 19.06 -19.24 -9.62
CA TYR A 608 19.71 -18.28 -10.52
C TYR A 608 20.48 -17.19 -9.76
N PHE A 609 21.72 -17.51 -9.35
CA PHE A 609 22.57 -16.68 -8.49
C PHE A 609 22.85 -15.27 -9.00
N ASP A 610 22.85 -15.06 -10.33
CA ASP A 610 23.18 -13.78 -10.95
C ASP A 610 22.09 -12.70 -10.80
N PHE A 611 20.95 -13.00 -10.18
CA PHE A 611 19.83 -12.05 -10.09
C PHE A 611 19.36 -11.80 -8.66
N PHE A 612 20.12 -12.28 -7.68
CA PHE A 612 19.84 -11.99 -6.28
C PHE A 612 20.04 -10.50 -5.96
N PRO A 613 19.16 -9.93 -5.11
CA PRO A 613 19.42 -8.63 -4.51
C PRO A 613 20.64 -8.75 -3.59
N ASP A 614 21.63 -7.90 -3.84
CA ASP A 614 22.76 -7.72 -2.94
C ASP A 614 22.45 -6.62 -1.91
N ALA A 615 23.39 -6.39 -0.98
CA ALA A 615 23.25 -5.37 0.04
C ALA A 615 23.01 -3.97 -0.56
N LYS A 616 23.56 -3.66 -1.74
CA LYS A 616 23.40 -2.35 -2.38
C LYS A 616 21.96 -2.15 -2.85
N VAL A 617 21.35 -3.18 -3.45
CA VAL A 617 19.92 -3.14 -3.83
C VAL A 617 19.04 -2.89 -2.60
N ILE A 618 19.25 -3.66 -1.53
CA ILE A 618 18.44 -3.55 -0.32
C ILE A 618 18.66 -2.19 0.36
N ASN A 619 19.90 -1.71 0.47
CA ASN A 619 20.21 -0.41 1.07
C ASN A 619 19.59 0.75 0.27
N GLY A 620 19.72 0.73 -1.06
CA GLY A 620 19.11 1.75 -1.92
C GLY A 620 17.58 1.75 -1.83
N TRP A 621 16.97 0.57 -1.72
CA TRP A 621 15.53 0.45 -1.49
C TRP A 621 15.11 0.92 -0.09
N LYS A 622 15.81 0.52 0.99
CA LYS A 622 15.60 1.03 2.35
C LYS A 622 15.67 2.55 2.36
N ALA A 623 16.65 3.13 1.66
CA ALA A 623 16.79 4.57 1.52
C ALA A 623 15.62 5.21 0.78
N ASP A 624 15.12 4.62 -0.31
CA ASP A 624 13.95 5.13 -1.03
C ASP A 624 12.68 5.09 -0.16
N ILE A 625 12.48 4.01 0.60
CA ILE A 625 11.36 3.86 1.55
C ILE A 625 11.42 4.92 2.65
N VAL A 626 12.58 5.11 3.27
CA VAL A 626 12.78 6.10 4.34
C VAL A 626 12.67 7.52 3.82
N LYS A 627 13.22 7.81 2.62
CA LYS A 627 13.12 9.11 1.98
C LYS A 627 11.66 9.45 1.64
N ASN A 628 10.91 8.47 1.15
CA ASN A 628 9.50 8.63 0.76
C ASN A 628 8.52 8.25 1.87
N TRP A 629 8.94 8.30 3.14
CA TRP A 629 8.17 7.76 4.28
C TRP A 629 6.73 8.26 4.36
N ARG A 630 6.45 9.52 3.97
CA ARG A 630 5.08 10.07 3.97
C ARG A 630 4.17 9.33 2.99
N TYR A 631 4.68 9.07 1.79
CA TYR A 631 3.96 8.33 0.76
C TYR A 631 3.87 6.86 1.12
N VAL A 632 4.93 6.26 1.67
CA VAL A 632 4.92 4.88 2.17
C VAL A 632 3.87 4.70 3.26
N ARG A 633 3.81 5.61 4.22
CA ARG A 633 2.81 5.58 5.27
C ARG A 633 1.39 5.68 4.70
N GLY A 634 1.12 6.70 3.88
CA GLY A 634 -0.20 6.87 3.26
C GLY A 634 -0.58 5.66 2.40
N TYR A 635 0.40 5.02 1.76
CA TYR A 635 0.21 3.78 1.02
C TYR A 635 -0.11 2.60 1.94
N LEU A 636 0.56 2.45 3.08
CA LEU A 636 0.33 1.35 4.02
C LEU A 636 -0.95 1.50 4.86
N GLU A 637 -1.40 2.72 5.13
CA GLU A 637 -2.63 3.00 5.91
C GLU A 637 -3.93 2.85 5.09
N ARG A 638 -3.86 2.86 3.75
CA ARG A 638 -5.04 2.70 2.89
C ARG A 638 -5.53 1.25 2.91
N SER A 639 -6.80 1.04 3.27
CA SER A 639 -7.50 -0.24 3.15
C SER A 639 -8.24 -0.38 1.82
N GLY A 640 -8.34 -1.61 1.29
CA GLY A 640 -9.16 -1.93 0.12
C GLY A 640 -8.36 -2.38 -1.11
N HIS A 641 -9.05 -2.50 -2.25
CA HIS A 641 -8.44 -2.88 -3.52
C HIS A 641 -7.55 -1.74 -4.04
N ARG A 642 -6.34 -2.08 -4.51
CA ARG A 642 -5.39 -1.12 -5.08
C ARG A 642 -5.48 -1.13 -6.59
N LYS A 643 -5.15 0.00 -7.22
CA LYS A 643 -5.12 0.10 -8.67
C LYS A 643 -3.99 -0.75 -9.22
N LEU A 644 -4.22 -1.59 -10.23
CA LEU A 644 -3.18 -2.45 -10.78
C LEU A 644 -2.32 -1.67 -11.80
N ALA A 645 -1.01 -1.62 -11.56
CA ALA A 645 -0.05 -1.02 -12.49
C ALA A 645 0.91 -2.08 -13.04
N VAL A 646 1.01 -2.17 -14.36
CA VAL A 646 1.95 -3.08 -15.05
C VAL A 646 3.21 -2.32 -15.42
N LEU A 647 4.36 -2.73 -14.90
CA LEU A 647 5.65 -2.11 -15.13
C LEU A 647 6.37 -2.77 -16.32
N ILE A 648 6.64 -1.98 -17.36
CA ILE A 648 7.23 -2.37 -18.65
C ILE A 648 8.58 -1.66 -18.84
N GLY A 649 9.52 -2.27 -19.57
CA GLY A 649 10.74 -1.59 -20.04
C GLY A 649 11.97 -1.71 -19.13
N GLN A 650 11.89 -2.49 -18.05
CA GLN A 650 12.93 -2.60 -17.03
C GLN A 650 14.30 -3.18 -17.49
N ASN A 651 14.48 -3.50 -18.77
CA ASN A 651 15.71 -4.06 -19.31
C ASN A 651 16.15 -3.26 -20.55
N LYS A 652 17.41 -2.80 -20.56
CA LYS A 652 18.01 -2.05 -21.67
C LYS A 652 18.60 -2.93 -22.77
N ASN A 653 18.39 -4.23 -22.70
CA ASN A 653 18.85 -5.18 -23.71
C ASN A 653 17.71 -5.54 -24.66
N ILE A 654 17.92 -5.31 -25.96
CA ILE A 654 16.93 -5.56 -27.01
C ILE A 654 16.41 -7.00 -27.05
N GLY A 655 17.28 -8.00 -26.83
CA GLY A 655 16.89 -9.41 -26.82
C GLY A 655 16.00 -9.73 -25.63
N HIS A 656 16.37 -9.26 -24.43
CA HIS A 656 15.54 -9.42 -23.24
C HIS A 656 14.23 -8.61 -23.31
N TYR A 657 14.21 -7.48 -24.03
CA TYR A 657 12.98 -6.72 -24.24
C TYR A 657 11.94 -7.56 -24.98
N VAL A 658 12.33 -8.27 -26.04
CA VAL A 658 11.39 -9.14 -26.78
C VAL A 658 11.14 -10.44 -26.04
N SER A 659 12.21 -11.17 -25.70
CA SER A 659 12.11 -12.50 -25.10
C SER A 659 11.52 -12.49 -23.70
N ASN A 660 11.60 -11.37 -22.97
CA ASN A 660 11.07 -11.30 -21.60
C ASN A 660 9.93 -10.31 -21.40
N ILE A 661 10.02 -9.09 -21.95
CA ILE A 661 9.00 -8.07 -21.68
C ILE A 661 7.81 -8.24 -22.62
N LEU A 662 8.03 -8.23 -23.94
CA LEU A 662 6.93 -8.34 -24.91
C LEU A 662 6.27 -9.72 -24.87
N SER A 663 7.03 -10.80 -24.69
CA SER A 663 6.51 -12.14 -24.44
C SER A 663 5.65 -12.20 -23.18
N GLY A 664 6.08 -11.55 -22.09
CA GLY A 664 5.29 -11.41 -20.87
C GLY A 664 3.96 -10.68 -21.10
N ILE A 665 3.98 -9.59 -21.88
CA ILE A 665 2.76 -8.84 -22.25
C ILE A 665 1.84 -9.71 -23.09
N GLN A 666 2.37 -10.43 -24.10
CA GLN A 666 1.61 -11.38 -24.91
C GLN A 666 0.93 -12.44 -24.04
N LYS A 667 1.69 -13.06 -23.12
CA LYS A 667 1.16 -14.05 -22.18
C LYS A 667 0.05 -13.47 -21.29
N GLY A 668 0.26 -12.28 -20.72
CA GLY A 668 -0.73 -11.60 -19.89
C GLY A 668 -2.03 -11.30 -20.65
N TYR A 669 -1.91 -10.82 -21.89
CA TYR A 669 -3.07 -10.55 -22.75
C TYR A 669 -3.85 -11.82 -23.06
N GLU A 670 -3.18 -12.88 -23.53
CA GLU A 670 -3.83 -14.15 -23.92
C GLU A 670 -4.60 -14.80 -22.77
N HIS A 671 -4.10 -14.69 -21.53
CA HIS A 671 -4.70 -15.36 -20.38
C HIS A 671 -5.71 -14.51 -19.61
N CYS A 672 -5.49 -13.20 -19.52
CA CYS A 672 -6.24 -12.33 -18.61
C CYS A 672 -6.90 -11.13 -19.29
N GLY A 673 -6.48 -10.76 -20.50
CA GLY A 673 -6.80 -9.44 -21.07
C GLY A 673 -6.22 -8.28 -20.24
N PHE A 674 -6.58 -7.05 -20.61
CA PHE A 674 -6.07 -5.82 -19.96
C PHE A 674 -7.16 -4.87 -19.43
N ASP A 675 -8.39 -5.36 -19.29
CA ASP A 675 -9.49 -4.53 -18.79
C ASP A 675 -9.31 -4.17 -17.31
N THR A 676 -8.78 -5.10 -16.51
CA THR A 676 -8.49 -4.93 -15.07
C THR A 676 -7.23 -4.13 -14.77
N VAL A 677 -6.39 -3.85 -15.77
CA VAL A 677 -5.18 -3.04 -15.58
C VAL A 677 -5.57 -1.56 -15.56
N ASP A 678 -5.29 -0.87 -14.46
CA ASP A 678 -5.55 0.57 -14.36
C ASP A 678 -4.52 1.39 -15.13
N CYS A 679 -3.25 0.99 -15.09
CA CYS A 679 -2.17 1.72 -15.74
C CYS A 679 -0.99 0.84 -16.20
N PHE A 680 -0.34 1.24 -17.29
CA PHE A 680 0.92 0.68 -17.77
C PHE A 680 2.02 1.72 -17.57
N PHE A 681 2.97 1.39 -16.69
CA PHE A 681 4.13 2.22 -16.43
C PHE A 681 5.27 1.77 -17.34
N ILE A 682 5.61 2.60 -18.32
CA ILE A 682 6.69 2.33 -19.26
C ILE A 682 7.96 3.02 -18.76
N ILE A 683 8.96 2.19 -18.48
CA ILE A 683 10.16 2.53 -17.74
C ILE A 683 11.36 2.17 -18.58
N GLY A 684 11.80 3.05 -19.47
CA GLY A 684 12.96 2.80 -20.34
C GLY A 684 12.58 2.60 -21.81
N PRO A 685 13.51 2.05 -22.62
CA PRO A 685 13.40 2.08 -24.08
C PRO A 685 12.37 1.09 -24.62
N GLU A 686 11.63 1.52 -25.64
CA GLU A 686 10.69 0.69 -26.40
C GLU A 686 11.32 0.39 -27.78
N PHE A 687 12.15 -0.67 -27.85
CA PHE A 687 13.04 -0.89 -29.00
C PHE A 687 12.32 -1.13 -30.32
N TYR A 688 11.20 -1.88 -30.29
CA TYR A 688 10.47 -2.32 -31.49
C TYR A 688 9.27 -1.42 -31.84
N GLY A 689 9.11 -0.31 -31.12
CA GLY A 689 7.97 0.60 -31.25
C GLY A 689 7.23 0.78 -29.92
N PRO A 690 6.35 1.79 -29.82
CA PRO A 690 5.49 1.98 -28.67
C PRO A 690 4.68 0.71 -28.35
N THR A 691 4.54 0.40 -27.06
CA THR A 691 3.85 -0.79 -26.56
C THR A 691 2.42 -0.85 -27.10
N GLU A 692 1.69 0.27 -27.12
CA GLU A 692 0.34 0.39 -27.68
C GLU A 692 0.28 0.18 -29.21
N GLY A 693 1.41 0.34 -29.91
CA GLY A 693 1.50 0.06 -31.35
C GLY A 693 1.58 -1.44 -31.62
N ILE A 694 2.32 -2.19 -30.80
CA ILE A 694 2.46 -3.65 -30.91
C ILE A 694 1.25 -4.36 -30.27
N PHE A 695 0.70 -3.78 -29.21
CA PHE A 695 -0.47 -4.25 -28.48
C PHE A 695 -1.54 -3.16 -28.43
N PRO A 696 -2.40 -3.04 -29.45
CA PRO A 696 -3.50 -2.08 -29.48
C PRO A 696 -4.46 -2.19 -28.27
N GLU A 697 -4.47 -3.35 -27.62
CA GLU A 697 -5.24 -3.63 -26.41
C GLU A 697 -4.73 -2.85 -25.19
N VAL A 698 -3.48 -2.39 -25.22
CA VAL A 698 -2.91 -1.45 -24.26
C VAL A 698 -3.35 -0.03 -24.65
N LYS A 699 -4.51 0.39 -24.14
CA LYS A 699 -5.12 1.69 -24.48
C LYS A 699 -4.20 2.86 -24.07
N SER A 700 -3.94 3.79 -24.99
CA SER A 700 -2.98 4.89 -24.78
C SER A 700 -3.28 5.77 -23.55
N HIS A 701 -4.56 5.95 -23.17
CA HIS A 701 -4.93 6.73 -21.97
C HIS A 701 -4.60 6.02 -20.65
N LYS A 702 -4.29 4.72 -20.68
CA LYS A 702 -3.81 3.95 -19.53
C LYS A 702 -2.28 3.92 -19.45
N ILE A 703 -1.55 4.61 -20.33
CA ILE A 703 -0.07 4.57 -20.35
C ILE A 703 0.51 5.80 -19.66
N GLU A 704 1.49 5.57 -18.78
CA GLU A 704 2.37 6.61 -18.25
C GLU A 704 3.84 6.24 -18.52
N ARG A 705 4.58 7.14 -19.19
CA ARG A 705 6.00 6.98 -19.53
C ARG A 705 6.89 7.74 -18.56
N PHE A 706 7.91 7.07 -18.01
CA PHE A 706 8.82 7.65 -17.03
C PHE A 706 10.23 7.80 -17.59
N GLN A 707 10.77 9.02 -17.56
CA GLN A 707 12.19 9.26 -17.88
C GLN A 707 13.12 8.99 -16.70
N GLN A 708 12.62 9.15 -15.47
CA GLN A 708 13.41 8.99 -14.24
C GLN A 708 12.78 7.92 -13.34
N LEU A 709 13.59 6.94 -12.98
CA LEU A 709 13.15 5.72 -12.29
C LEU A 709 12.57 5.96 -10.89
N HIS A 710 13.11 6.92 -10.14
CA HIS A 710 12.61 7.25 -8.80
C HIS A 710 11.20 7.87 -8.83
N LEU A 711 10.72 8.33 -9.99
CA LEU A 711 9.34 8.80 -10.13
C LEU A 711 8.35 7.62 -10.14
N VAL A 712 8.79 6.43 -10.56
CA VAL A 712 7.94 5.23 -10.58
C VAL A 712 7.58 4.82 -9.16
N SER A 713 8.58 4.68 -8.27
CA SER A 713 8.33 4.28 -6.87
C SER A 713 7.43 5.29 -6.18
N ARG A 714 7.70 6.59 -6.36
CA ARG A 714 6.87 7.67 -5.82
C ARG A 714 5.43 7.65 -6.35
N LYS A 715 5.24 7.51 -7.67
CA LYS A 715 3.93 7.47 -8.30
C LYS A 715 3.09 6.29 -7.80
N LEU A 716 3.71 5.11 -7.66
CA LEU A 716 3.04 3.93 -7.11
C LEU A 716 2.43 4.23 -5.74
N LEU A 717 3.23 4.84 -4.86
CA LEU A 717 2.82 5.16 -3.49
C LEU A 717 1.75 6.25 -3.45
N GLU A 718 1.96 7.38 -4.15
CA GLU A 718 1.06 8.53 -4.16
C GLU A 718 -0.36 8.15 -4.62
N GLN A 719 -0.44 7.41 -5.73
CA GLN A 719 -1.69 7.11 -6.44
C GLN A 719 -2.30 5.75 -6.07
N ASN A 720 -1.76 5.08 -5.05
CA ASN A 720 -2.26 3.80 -4.53
C ASN A 720 -2.20 2.64 -5.53
N TYR A 721 -1.15 2.57 -6.34
CA TYR A 721 -0.98 1.48 -7.28
C TYR A 721 -0.32 0.26 -6.63
N PHE A 722 -0.78 -0.92 -7.03
CA PHE A 722 -0.10 -2.20 -6.83
C PHE A 722 0.66 -2.54 -8.11
N GLY A 723 1.98 -2.53 -8.02
CA GLY A 723 2.88 -2.74 -9.14
C GLY A 723 3.15 -4.22 -9.39
N ILE A 724 2.97 -4.66 -10.63
CA ILE A 724 3.36 -5.98 -11.13
C ILE A 724 4.25 -5.84 -12.37
N ARG A 725 5.16 -6.79 -12.56
CA ARG A 725 5.87 -6.98 -13.82
C ARG A 725 5.40 -8.27 -14.48
N LEU A 726 5.12 -8.18 -15.77
CA LEU A 726 4.96 -9.36 -16.62
C LEU A 726 6.29 -9.77 -17.21
N GLY A 727 6.56 -11.07 -17.23
CA GLY A 727 7.67 -11.61 -17.98
C GLY A 727 7.48 -13.06 -18.39
N ASP A 728 8.19 -13.43 -19.45
CA ASP A 728 8.23 -14.77 -20.01
C ASP A 728 9.63 -15.02 -20.62
N VAL A 729 9.87 -16.13 -21.31
CA VAL A 729 11.14 -16.44 -21.98
C VAL A 729 10.95 -16.88 -23.43
N PHE A 730 9.71 -16.99 -23.90
CA PHE A 730 9.37 -17.60 -25.18
C PHE A 730 8.60 -16.66 -26.10
N ILE A 731 9.04 -16.58 -27.36
CA ILE A 731 8.45 -15.74 -28.40
C ILE A 731 7.50 -16.62 -29.23
N LYS A 732 6.20 -16.42 -29.04
CA LYS A 732 5.16 -17.04 -29.89
C LYS A 732 5.11 -16.43 -31.28
N GLU A 733 4.59 -17.17 -32.25
CA GLU A 733 4.37 -16.69 -33.63
C GLU A 733 3.44 -15.49 -33.65
N THR A 734 2.42 -15.50 -32.78
CA THR A 734 1.49 -14.38 -32.60
C THR A 734 2.22 -13.08 -32.21
N LEU A 735 3.21 -13.15 -31.32
CA LEU A 735 4.01 -11.98 -30.93
C LEU A 735 4.93 -11.51 -32.07
N ALA A 736 5.65 -12.44 -32.71
CA ALA A 736 6.53 -12.08 -33.82
C ALA A 736 5.76 -11.43 -34.98
N SER A 737 4.56 -11.96 -35.29
CA SER A 737 3.62 -11.41 -36.26
C SER A 737 3.15 -10.01 -35.88
N ARG A 738 2.82 -9.75 -34.60
CA ARG A 738 2.47 -8.40 -34.12
C ARG A 738 3.60 -7.39 -34.33
N ILE A 739 4.83 -7.78 -34.00
CA ILE A 739 6.02 -6.93 -34.22
C ILE A 739 6.18 -6.62 -35.71
N TYR A 740 6.01 -7.61 -36.58
CA TYR A 740 6.10 -7.42 -38.03
C TYR A 740 4.98 -6.51 -38.57
N GLN A 741 3.73 -6.74 -38.17
CA GLN A 741 2.58 -5.93 -38.60
C GLN A 741 2.73 -4.46 -38.17
N TYR A 742 3.18 -4.22 -36.94
CA TYR A 742 3.48 -2.87 -36.49
C TYR A 742 4.60 -2.24 -37.34
N ALA A 743 5.69 -2.98 -37.57
CA ALA A 743 6.81 -2.51 -38.37
C ALA A 743 6.40 -2.17 -39.82
N GLU A 744 5.61 -3.05 -40.45
CA GLU A 744 5.08 -2.86 -41.80
C GLU A 744 4.18 -1.63 -41.90
N GLY A 745 3.23 -1.48 -40.96
CA GLY A 745 2.32 -0.33 -40.92
C GLY A 745 3.02 1.00 -40.62
N LYS A 746 4.20 0.95 -40.00
CA LYS A 746 4.99 2.14 -39.65
C LYS A 746 5.94 2.59 -40.77
N CYS A 747 6.39 1.68 -41.61
CA CYS A 747 7.34 2.00 -42.67
C CYS A 747 6.71 2.87 -43.77
N GLU A 748 7.52 3.77 -44.34
CA GLU A 748 7.10 4.56 -45.50
C GLU A 748 6.86 3.66 -46.71
N ALA A 749 5.87 4.02 -47.54
CA ALA A 749 5.48 3.22 -48.70
C ALA A 749 6.65 2.98 -49.68
N GLU A 750 7.60 3.91 -49.78
CA GLU A 750 8.80 3.75 -50.61
C GLU A 750 9.73 2.66 -50.07
N VAL A 751 9.96 2.62 -48.76
CA VAL A 751 10.78 1.57 -48.12
C VAL A 751 10.14 0.21 -48.34
N SER A 752 8.83 0.08 -48.12
CA SER A 752 8.11 -1.19 -48.31
C SER A 752 8.17 -1.69 -49.77
N ARG A 753 8.00 -0.78 -50.74
CA ARG A 753 8.16 -1.13 -52.18
C ARG A 753 9.58 -1.56 -52.50
N HIS A 754 10.58 -0.88 -51.95
CA HIS A 754 11.97 -1.22 -52.18
C HIS A 754 12.31 -2.60 -51.60
N VAL A 755 11.94 -2.88 -50.35
CA VAL A 755 12.11 -4.20 -49.71
C VAL A 755 11.46 -5.30 -50.56
N GLN A 756 10.24 -5.07 -51.05
CA GLN A 756 9.53 -6.01 -51.90
C GLN A 756 10.22 -6.22 -53.26
N LEU A 757 10.72 -5.15 -53.89
CA LEU A 757 11.51 -5.24 -55.12
C LEU A 757 12.75 -6.11 -54.92
N VAL A 758 13.51 -5.90 -53.84
CA VAL A 758 14.70 -6.72 -53.53
C VAL A 758 14.33 -8.19 -53.36
N LYS A 759 13.24 -8.48 -52.66
CA LYS A 759 12.71 -9.84 -52.48
C LYS A 759 12.40 -10.53 -53.82
N GLU A 760 11.94 -9.78 -54.82
CA GLU A 760 11.58 -10.28 -56.14
C GLU A 760 12.78 -10.40 -57.09
N THR A 761 13.78 -9.51 -56.95
CA THR A 761 14.93 -9.44 -57.87
C THR A 761 16.15 -10.22 -57.41
N CYS A 762 16.32 -10.42 -56.10
CA CYS A 762 17.52 -11.03 -55.52
C CYS A 762 17.24 -12.46 -55.01
N SER A 763 18.16 -13.38 -55.26
CA SER A 763 18.12 -14.74 -54.70
C SER A 763 19.50 -15.42 -54.77
N PRO A 764 20.09 -15.86 -53.64
CA PRO A 764 19.58 -15.73 -52.27
C PRO A 764 19.78 -14.32 -51.69
N ILE A 765 19.04 -14.00 -50.63
CA ILE A 765 19.20 -12.78 -49.84
C ILE A 765 19.87 -13.13 -48.51
N ILE A 766 21.04 -12.53 -48.26
CA ILE A 766 21.88 -12.82 -47.09
C ILE A 766 21.87 -11.62 -46.15
N TRP A 767 21.45 -11.85 -44.91
CA TRP A 767 21.52 -10.86 -43.83
C TRP A 767 22.85 -11.00 -43.08
N ILE A 768 23.67 -9.95 -43.05
CA ILE A 768 24.96 -9.96 -42.35
C ILE A 768 24.93 -8.91 -41.24
N THR A 769 25.08 -9.35 -39.99
CA THR A 769 25.16 -8.43 -38.85
C THR A 769 26.60 -8.13 -38.47
N LEU A 770 26.97 -6.87 -38.62
CA LEU A 770 28.24 -6.31 -38.17
C LEU A 770 28.16 -5.98 -36.68
N ARG A 771 29.32 -6.03 -36.03
CA ARG A 771 29.46 -5.64 -34.62
C ARG A 771 30.85 -5.10 -34.37
N THR A 772 30.93 -3.97 -33.68
CA THR A 772 32.20 -3.39 -33.24
C THR A 772 32.27 -3.29 -31.71
N GLY A 773 33.49 -3.20 -31.17
CA GLY A 773 33.73 -3.17 -29.72
C GLY A 773 33.96 -4.56 -29.13
N SER A 774 33.07 -5.01 -28.24
CA SER A 774 33.21 -6.29 -27.52
C SER A 774 32.49 -7.45 -28.21
N ARG A 775 32.99 -8.68 -28.02
CA ARG A 775 32.48 -9.90 -28.68
C ARG A 775 32.38 -9.80 -30.20
N SER A 776 33.34 -9.12 -30.81
CA SER A 776 33.38 -8.85 -32.25
C SER A 776 34.42 -9.76 -32.94
N TRP A 777 34.13 -10.10 -34.19
CA TRP A 777 35.10 -10.73 -35.09
C TRP A 777 36.09 -9.65 -35.56
N VAL A 778 37.36 -9.76 -35.16
CA VAL A 778 38.36 -8.71 -35.37
C VAL A 778 38.60 -8.43 -36.87
N ASN A 779 38.68 -9.48 -37.68
CA ASN A 779 38.90 -9.38 -39.13
C ASN A 779 37.60 -9.54 -39.93
N GLN A 780 36.47 -9.10 -39.38
CA GLN A 780 35.15 -9.28 -40.02
C GLN A 780 35.09 -8.71 -41.44
N SER A 781 35.64 -7.53 -41.70
CA SER A 781 35.58 -6.90 -43.03
C SER A 781 36.28 -7.75 -44.09
N GLU A 782 37.48 -8.25 -43.80
CA GLU A 782 38.23 -9.11 -44.73
C GLU A 782 37.54 -10.46 -44.92
N GLY A 783 37.11 -11.10 -43.83
CA GLY A 783 36.46 -12.40 -43.89
C GLY A 783 35.11 -12.34 -44.61
N ILE A 784 34.27 -11.34 -44.32
CA ILE A 784 32.98 -11.13 -45.00
C ILE A 784 33.21 -10.85 -46.49
N THR A 785 34.21 -10.04 -46.85
CA THR A 785 34.56 -9.79 -48.26
C THR A 785 34.89 -11.09 -48.98
N LYS A 786 35.77 -11.94 -48.41
CA LYS A 786 36.14 -13.22 -49.02
C LYS A 786 34.95 -14.17 -49.17
N ILE A 787 34.07 -14.24 -48.16
CA ILE A 787 32.84 -15.03 -48.19
C ILE A 787 31.93 -14.54 -49.33
N LEU A 788 31.67 -13.23 -49.41
CA LEU A 788 30.76 -12.64 -50.38
C LEU A 788 31.29 -12.73 -51.81
N SER A 789 32.57 -12.48 -52.04
CA SER A 789 33.20 -12.64 -53.37
C SER A 789 33.09 -14.06 -53.87
N ARG A 790 33.23 -15.06 -52.99
CA ARG A 790 33.10 -16.47 -53.37
C ARG A 790 31.66 -16.93 -53.54
N LEU A 791 30.72 -16.39 -52.76
CA LEU A 791 29.29 -16.69 -52.94
C LEU A 791 28.73 -16.07 -54.23
N SER A 792 29.18 -14.88 -54.61
CA SER A 792 28.69 -14.19 -55.81
C SER A 792 29.07 -14.90 -57.11
N GLU A 793 30.18 -15.66 -57.13
CA GLU A 793 30.55 -16.56 -58.24
C GLU A 793 29.46 -17.60 -58.53
N ASN A 794 28.85 -18.15 -57.47
CA ASN A 794 27.80 -19.18 -57.57
C ASN A 794 26.38 -18.58 -57.64
N PHE A 795 26.21 -17.36 -57.14
CA PHE A 795 24.91 -16.69 -57.02
C PHE A 795 24.99 -15.23 -57.49
N PRO A 796 25.07 -14.97 -58.81
CA PRO A 796 25.28 -13.61 -59.33
C PRO A 796 24.10 -12.66 -59.07
N LYS A 797 22.90 -13.17 -58.78
CA LYS A 797 21.72 -12.37 -58.40
C LYS A 797 21.51 -12.30 -56.89
N MET A 798 22.51 -12.61 -56.07
CA MET A 798 22.35 -12.54 -54.62
C MET A 798 22.19 -11.09 -54.15
N GLY A 799 21.46 -10.90 -53.06
CA GLY A 799 21.36 -9.63 -52.34
C GLY A 799 22.01 -9.73 -50.97
N VAL A 800 22.72 -8.69 -50.55
CA VAL A 800 23.38 -8.64 -49.23
C VAL A 800 22.82 -7.49 -48.42
N ILE A 801 22.25 -7.78 -47.26
CA ILE A 801 21.75 -6.79 -46.31
C ILE A 801 22.79 -6.66 -45.18
N PHE A 802 23.41 -5.49 -45.06
CA PHE A 802 24.30 -5.18 -43.95
C PHE A 802 23.52 -4.54 -42.82
N ASN A 803 23.45 -5.26 -41.70
CA ASN A 803 22.82 -4.82 -40.46
C ASN A 803 23.88 -4.51 -39.39
N GLY A 804 23.53 -3.66 -38.44
CA GLY A 804 24.34 -3.32 -37.28
C GLY A 804 23.43 -2.76 -36.18
N PHE A 805 23.83 -1.65 -35.58
CA PHE A 805 22.99 -0.93 -34.64
C PHE A 805 21.70 -0.44 -35.31
N SER A 806 20.56 -0.74 -34.69
CA SER A 806 19.22 -0.32 -35.13
C SER A 806 18.65 0.71 -34.16
N CYS A 807 18.17 1.84 -34.68
CA CYS A 807 17.68 2.93 -33.87
C CYS A 807 16.24 2.69 -33.37
N SER A 808 15.95 3.08 -32.13
CA SER A 808 14.59 3.09 -31.59
C SER A 808 13.87 4.42 -31.86
N GLU A 809 12.54 4.39 -31.90
CA GLU A 809 11.69 5.57 -32.14
C GLU A 809 11.75 6.58 -30.98
N LEU A 810 11.83 6.09 -29.74
CA LEU A 810 11.70 6.89 -28.52
C LEU A 810 13.07 7.14 -27.82
N ARG A 811 14.13 7.33 -28.60
CA ARG A 811 15.49 7.58 -28.09
C ARG A 811 15.72 9.02 -27.63
N ASN A 812 16.41 9.21 -26.51
CA ASN A 812 16.81 10.53 -26.00
C ASN A 812 18.12 11.03 -26.65
N GLU A 813 18.40 12.34 -26.53
CA GLU A 813 19.59 12.98 -27.16
C GLU A 813 20.94 12.42 -26.67
N TYR A 814 21.02 12.00 -25.40
CA TYR A 814 22.26 11.47 -24.85
C TYR A 814 22.60 10.09 -25.43
N ASP A 815 21.59 9.22 -25.55
CA ASP A 815 21.75 7.91 -26.16
C ASP A 815 22.09 8.05 -27.65
N LYS A 816 21.45 8.99 -28.37
CA LYS A 816 21.75 9.27 -29.79
C LYS A 816 23.24 9.48 -30.06
N GLN A 817 23.95 10.22 -29.20
CA GLN A 817 25.36 10.51 -29.44
C GLN A 817 26.23 9.25 -29.35
N LYS A 818 26.04 8.41 -28.32
CA LYS A 818 26.77 7.14 -28.19
C LYS A 818 26.41 6.15 -29.29
N GLU A 819 25.15 6.12 -29.68
CA GLU A 819 24.65 5.29 -30.78
C GLU A 819 25.28 5.70 -32.11
N ASN A 820 25.41 7.00 -32.38
CA ASN A 820 26.03 7.53 -33.59
C ASN A 820 27.50 7.11 -33.74
N ASP A 821 28.28 7.11 -32.65
CA ASP A 821 29.67 6.63 -32.70
C ASP A 821 29.78 5.14 -33.05
N LEU A 822 28.82 4.33 -32.59
CA LEU A 822 28.74 2.92 -32.94
C LEU A 822 28.32 2.72 -34.41
N ILE A 823 27.26 3.42 -34.83
CA ILE A 823 26.76 3.43 -36.22
C ILE A 823 27.89 3.83 -37.18
N ASN A 824 28.64 4.88 -36.86
CA ASN A 824 29.74 5.34 -37.69
C ASN A 824 30.83 4.27 -37.82
N ARG A 825 31.22 3.60 -36.74
CA ARG A 825 32.22 2.52 -36.79
C ARG A 825 31.75 1.34 -37.63
N GLU A 826 30.50 0.94 -37.51
CA GLU A 826 29.93 -0.15 -38.30
C GLU A 826 29.81 0.22 -39.80
N LYS A 827 29.45 1.47 -40.11
CA LYS A 827 29.45 1.99 -41.48
C LYS A 827 30.86 2.03 -42.10
N GLN A 828 31.90 2.29 -41.31
CA GLN A 828 33.28 2.19 -41.79
C GLN A 828 33.68 0.75 -42.14
N GLU A 829 33.18 -0.26 -41.42
CA GLU A 829 33.38 -1.66 -41.80
C GLU A 829 32.65 -2.00 -43.11
N ILE A 830 31.42 -1.51 -43.31
CA ILE A 830 30.70 -1.66 -44.61
C ILE A 830 31.49 -1.04 -45.75
N LEU A 831 32.04 0.17 -45.55
CA LEU A 831 32.85 0.85 -46.57
C LEU A 831 34.05 -0.01 -47.00
N LYS A 832 34.78 -0.59 -46.03
CA LYS A 832 35.92 -1.48 -46.29
C LYS A 832 35.51 -2.73 -47.07
N ILE A 833 34.34 -3.30 -46.74
CA ILE A 833 33.79 -4.46 -47.46
C ILE A 833 33.44 -4.07 -48.90
N ASN A 834 32.63 -3.03 -49.08
CA ASN A 834 32.15 -2.61 -50.40
C ASN A 834 33.27 -2.16 -51.36
N GLN A 835 34.36 -1.59 -50.84
CA GLN A 835 35.54 -1.24 -51.65
C GLN A 835 36.23 -2.45 -52.29
N CYS A 836 36.05 -3.64 -51.73
CA CYS A 836 36.67 -4.88 -52.20
C CYS A 836 35.70 -5.81 -52.95
N LEU A 837 34.41 -5.46 -53.02
CA LEU A 837 33.38 -6.23 -53.72
C LEU A 837 33.18 -5.74 -55.15
N SER A 838 32.61 -6.60 -56.01
CA SER A 838 32.18 -6.19 -57.34
C SER A 838 31.11 -5.09 -57.24
N PRO A 839 31.19 -4.01 -58.05
CA PRO A 839 30.14 -2.98 -58.12
C PRO A 839 28.77 -3.52 -58.51
N ASP A 840 28.72 -4.67 -59.20
CA ASP A 840 27.48 -5.30 -59.65
C ASP A 840 26.77 -6.10 -58.55
N LEU A 841 27.44 -6.37 -57.42
CA LEU A 841 26.85 -7.10 -56.30
C LEU A 841 25.86 -6.18 -55.55
N ALA A 842 24.59 -6.57 -55.52
CA ALA A 842 23.55 -5.82 -54.84
C ALA A 842 23.75 -5.85 -53.31
N THR A 843 24.10 -4.69 -52.73
CA THR A 843 24.28 -4.52 -51.29
C THR A 843 23.36 -3.43 -50.74
N TYR A 844 22.86 -3.63 -49.52
CA TYR A 844 21.90 -2.75 -48.86
C TYR A 844 22.37 -2.44 -47.42
N ASP A 845 22.75 -1.20 -47.16
CA ASP A 845 23.16 -0.72 -45.83
C ASP A 845 21.93 -0.25 -45.03
N ILE A 846 21.63 -0.95 -43.94
CA ILE A 846 20.57 -0.58 -43.01
C ILE A 846 21.10 -0.21 -41.61
N VAL A 847 22.41 0.02 -41.46
CA VAL A 847 23.01 0.44 -40.19
C VAL A 847 22.52 1.84 -39.80
N GLY A 848 22.01 1.96 -38.58
CA GLY A 848 21.44 3.19 -38.05
C GLY A 848 20.05 3.52 -38.58
N LYS A 849 19.40 2.61 -39.33
CA LYS A 849 17.99 2.74 -39.69
C LYS A 849 17.09 2.47 -38.49
N MET A 850 15.82 2.88 -38.59
CA MET A 850 14.84 2.64 -37.54
C MET A 850 14.52 1.14 -37.43
N MET A 851 14.23 0.67 -36.21
CA MET A 851 13.97 -0.74 -35.94
C MET A 851 12.86 -1.33 -36.82
N HIS A 852 11.79 -0.57 -37.08
CA HIS A 852 10.70 -1.04 -37.94
C HIS A 852 11.17 -1.30 -39.38
N GLU A 853 12.09 -0.50 -39.93
CA GLU A 853 12.68 -0.77 -41.25
C GLU A 853 13.54 -2.04 -41.20
N CYS A 854 14.39 -2.18 -40.17
CA CYS A 854 15.26 -3.34 -40.00
C CYS A 854 14.47 -4.66 -39.91
N ILE A 855 13.29 -4.65 -39.29
CA ILE A 855 12.41 -5.82 -39.23
C ILE A 855 11.89 -6.22 -40.61
N LEU A 856 11.45 -5.27 -41.46
CA LEU A 856 11.03 -5.60 -42.83
C LEU A 856 12.14 -6.28 -43.62
N TRP A 857 13.36 -5.75 -43.55
CA TRP A 857 14.53 -6.33 -44.20
C TRP A 857 14.87 -7.73 -43.64
N ALA A 858 14.73 -7.95 -42.34
CA ALA A 858 15.00 -9.26 -41.74
C ALA A 858 14.04 -10.34 -42.25
N TYR A 859 12.78 -9.99 -42.51
CA TYR A 859 11.76 -10.92 -42.99
C TYR A 859 11.95 -11.37 -44.45
N ILE A 860 12.68 -10.61 -45.28
CA ILE A 860 12.97 -11.02 -46.66
C ILE A 860 14.25 -11.85 -46.79
N ALA A 861 15.11 -11.88 -45.76
CA ALA A 861 16.33 -12.66 -45.79
C ALA A 861 16.05 -14.17 -45.92
N ASP A 862 16.95 -14.88 -46.60
CA ASP A 862 16.91 -16.33 -46.73
C ASP A 862 17.76 -17.02 -45.67
N VAL A 863 18.92 -16.43 -45.39
CA VAL A 863 19.86 -16.88 -44.37
C VAL A 863 20.50 -15.68 -43.68
N PHE A 864 20.94 -15.86 -42.44
CA PHE A 864 21.73 -14.84 -41.73
C PHE A 864 23.15 -15.29 -41.39
N LEU A 865 24.06 -14.34 -41.26
CA LEU A 865 25.38 -14.45 -40.65
C LEU A 865 25.48 -13.39 -39.55
N GLY A 866 25.88 -13.78 -38.34
CA GLY A 866 26.11 -12.78 -37.30
C GLY A 866 26.76 -13.28 -36.03
N PRO A 867 27.20 -12.36 -35.17
CA PRO A 867 27.81 -12.70 -33.89
C PRO A 867 26.75 -13.12 -32.86
N TRP A 868 27.12 -14.01 -31.94
CA TRP A 868 26.25 -14.37 -30.81
C TRP A 868 25.99 -13.19 -29.86
N GLY A 869 24.73 -12.94 -29.53
CA GLY A 869 24.31 -11.91 -28.58
C GLY A 869 23.02 -11.24 -29.04
N ALA A 870 22.62 -10.16 -28.37
CA ALA A 870 21.34 -9.47 -28.60
C ALA A 870 21.13 -8.97 -30.05
N THR A 871 22.18 -8.94 -30.87
CA THR A 871 22.10 -8.67 -32.31
C THR A 871 21.38 -9.76 -33.11
N LEU A 872 21.23 -10.99 -32.57
CA LEU A 872 20.46 -12.06 -33.22
C LEU A 872 18.93 -11.86 -33.11
N THR A 873 18.45 -10.91 -32.30
CA THR A 873 17.01 -10.77 -32.00
C THR A 873 16.16 -10.62 -33.26
N ASN A 874 16.61 -9.82 -34.22
CA ASN A 874 15.84 -9.59 -35.46
C ASN A 874 15.74 -10.86 -36.31
N ALA A 875 16.83 -11.62 -36.44
CA ALA A 875 16.84 -12.89 -37.16
C ALA A 875 15.98 -13.96 -36.46
N LEU A 876 15.96 -13.94 -35.12
CA LEU A 876 15.12 -14.81 -34.30
C LEU A 876 13.63 -14.49 -34.47
N ILE A 877 13.25 -13.21 -34.45
CA ILE A 877 11.86 -12.78 -34.68
C ILE A 877 11.40 -13.21 -36.09
N ALA A 878 12.23 -12.94 -37.10
CA ALA A 878 11.96 -13.28 -38.50
C ALA A 878 12.11 -14.79 -38.82
N ASN A 879 12.47 -15.61 -37.82
CA ASN A 879 12.67 -17.06 -37.91
C ASN A 879 13.58 -17.49 -39.08
N LYS A 880 14.76 -16.89 -39.20
CA LYS A 880 15.70 -17.18 -40.29
C LYS A 880 16.76 -18.19 -39.87
N PRO A 881 17.08 -19.22 -40.69
CA PRO A 881 18.24 -20.05 -40.45
C PRO A 881 19.52 -19.25 -40.69
N GLY A 882 20.61 -19.60 -40.00
CA GLY A 882 21.87 -18.86 -40.19
C GLY A 882 23.06 -19.43 -39.47
N VAL A 883 24.20 -18.77 -39.69
CA VAL A 883 25.49 -19.10 -39.10
C VAL A 883 25.81 -18.08 -38.00
N VAL A 884 26.17 -18.59 -36.82
CA VAL A 884 26.56 -17.79 -35.66
C VAL A 884 28.03 -17.99 -35.35
N HIS A 885 28.78 -16.89 -35.28
CA HIS A 885 30.17 -16.88 -34.81
C HIS A 885 30.28 -16.26 -33.42
N THR A 886 31.21 -16.75 -32.60
CA THR A 886 31.42 -16.28 -31.22
C THR A 886 32.76 -16.77 -30.66
N ASN A 887 33.11 -16.36 -29.45
CA ASN A 887 34.31 -16.83 -28.75
C ASN A 887 34.11 -18.20 -28.07
N ASN A 888 35.21 -18.83 -27.67
CA ASN A 888 35.20 -20.14 -27.00
C ASN A 888 34.42 -20.14 -25.68
N ALA A 889 34.38 -19.03 -24.95
CA ALA A 889 33.65 -18.97 -23.68
C ALA A 889 32.14 -19.24 -23.88
N VAL A 890 31.56 -18.75 -24.98
CA VAL A 890 30.17 -19.02 -25.34
C VAL A 890 30.02 -20.43 -25.91
N LEU A 891 30.96 -20.89 -26.75
CA LEU A 891 30.93 -22.25 -27.31
C LEU A 891 31.09 -23.35 -26.26
N ASN A 892 31.74 -23.07 -25.13
CA ASN A 892 31.83 -24.00 -24.01
C ASN A 892 30.49 -24.17 -23.27
N MET A 893 29.53 -23.26 -23.48
CA MET A 893 28.18 -23.43 -22.94
C MET A 893 27.42 -24.51 -23.74
N PRO A 894 26.64 -25.39 -23.09
CA PRO A 894 25.70 -26.27 -23.78
C PRO A 894 24.80 -25.46 -24.71
N LEU A 895 24.42 -26.02 -25.87
CA LEU A 895 23.60 -25.32 -26.88
C LEU A 895 22.32 -24.72 -26.28
N LYS A 896 21.66 -25.45 -25.37
CA LYS A 896 20.48 -24.99 -24.62
C LYS A 896 20.69 -23.76 -23.73
N ARG A 897 21.93 -23.41 -23.40
CA ARG A 897 22.26 -22.17 -22.65
C ARG A 897 22.72 -21.03 -23.57
N ARG A 898 22.81 -21.26 -24.87
CA ARG A 898 23.20 -20.23 -25.85
C ARG A 898 21.94 -19.53 -26.36
N TRP A 899 21.80 -18.27 -25.98
CA TRP A 899 20.66 -17.44 -26.36
C TRP A 899 20.45 -17.39 -27.88
N GLY A 900 19.19 -17.51 -28.33
CA GLY A 900 18.79 -17.51 -29.75
C GLY A 900 18.70 -18.91 -30.38
N SER A 901 18.64 -19.97 -29.56
CA SER A 901 18.59 -21.35 -30.04
C SER A 901 17.22 -22.01 -29.86
N TRP A 902 16.37 -21.54 -28.93
CA TRP A 902 15.11 -22.23 -28.59
C TRP A 902 13.98 -21.29 -28.13
N GLU A 903 14.23 -19.98 -28.06
CA GLU A 903 13.32 -18.99 -27.47
C GLU A 903 12.17 -18.57 -28.40
N ARG A 904 11.95 -19.27 -29.51
CA ARG A 904 10.97 -18.90 -30.56
C ARG A 904 10.19 -20.13 -31.04
N GLU A 905 8.88 -20.01 -31.07
CA GLU A 905 7.98 -21.01 -31.68
C GLU A 905 8.33 -21.26 -33.15
N GLY A 906 8.51 -22.54 -33.51
CA GLY A 906 8.97 -22.94 -34.85
C GLY A 906 10.38 -22.44 -35.21
N GLY A 907 11.17 -22.00 -34.23
CA GLY A 907 12.46 -21.36 -34.42
C GLY A 907 13.51 -22.23 -35.11
N SER A 908 14.19 -21.68 -36.12
CA SER A 908 15.34 -22.31 -36.76
C SER A 908 16.59 -22.21 -35.86
N ILE A 909 17.10 -23.35 -35.38
CA ILE A 909 18.34 -23.40 -34.59
C ILE A 909 19.52 -22.98 -35.49
N PRO A 910 20.30 -21.95 -35.13
CA PRO A 910 21.43 -21.53 -35.92
C PRO A 910 22.61 -22.52 -35.82
N ILE A 911 23.42 -22.57 -36.88
CA ILE A 911 24.64 -23.35 -36.91
C ILE A 911 25.77 -22.50 -36.33
N TYR A 912 26.40 -22.96 -35.25
CA TYR A 912 27.57 -22.29 -34.69
C TYR A 912 28.83 -22.70 -35.44
N VAL A 913 29.72 -21.74 -35.69
CA VAL A 913 31.08 -22.04 -36.17
C VAL A 913 31.78 -22.96 -35.16
N PRO A 914 32.34 -24.11 -35.59
CA PRO A 914 32.99 -25.05 -34.66
C PRO A 914 34.19 -24.44 -33.95
N ARG A 915 34.45 -24.91 -32.73
CA ARG A 915 35.41 -24.32 -31.79
C ARG A 915 36.83 -24.30 -32.34
N GLU A 916 37.21 -25.35 -33.05
CA GLU A 916 38.52 -25.53 -33.67
C GLU A 916 38.84 -24.47 -34.74
N TYR A 917 37.82 -23.75 -35.23
CA TYR A 917 37.95 -22.66 -36.21
C TYR A 917 37.77 -21.26 -35.60
N ILE A 918 37.78 -21.17 -34.26
CA ILE A 918 37.72 -19.91 -33.51
C ILE A 918 39.06 -19.64 -32.84
N PHE A 919 39.65 -18.49 -33.13
CA PHE A 919 40.94 -18.07 -32.60
C PHE A 919 40.75 -16.93 -31.58
N GLU A 920 41.13 -17.16 -30.32
CA GLU A 920 41.01 -16.12 -29.29
C GLU A 920 41.96 -14.95 -29.57
N LYS A 921 41.48 -13.72 -29.31
CA LYS A 921 42.30 -12.51 -29.36
C LYS A 921 42.28 -11.84 -28.00
N GLU A 922 43.42 -11.27 -27.60
CA GLU A 922 43.47 -10.43 -26.41
C GLU A 922 42.63 -9.15 -26.64
N ASN A 923 41.81 -8.81 -25.65
CA ASN A 923 41.05 -7.58 -25.69
C ASN A 923 42.03 -6.41 -25.49
N SER A 924 42.18 -5.53 -26.48
CA SER A 924 42.73 -4.20 -26.19
C SER A 924 41.76 -3.48 -25.23
N ALA A 925 42.29 -2.92 -24.15
CA ALA A 925 41.50 -2.28 -23.08
C ALA A 925 40.53 -1.18 -23.58
N ASN A 926 40.76 -0.66 -24.79
CA ASN A 926 40.05 0.48 -25.37
C ASN A 926 38.72 0.14 -26.07
N ASN A 927 38.35 -1.14 -26.25
CA ASN A 927 37.18 -1.54 -27.04
C ASN A 927 35.99 -2.09 -26.22
N LYS A 928 36.00 -1.94 -24.90
CA LYS A 928 34.88 -2.36 -24.05
C LYS A 928 33.80 -1.28 -23.97
N SER A 929 32.53 -1.67 -24.11
CA SER A 929 31.38 -0.79 -23.83
C SER A 929 31.28 -0.44 -22.34
N ASN A 930 31.79 -1.30 -21.47
CA ASN A 930 31.96 -1.07 -20.04
C ASN A 930 33.39 -1.48 -19.64
N PRO A 931 34.26 -0.55 -19.23
CA PRO A 931 35.65 -0.86 -18.85
C PRO A 931 35.76 -1.92 -17.74
N TRP A 932 34.75 -1.97 -16.88
CA TRP A 932 34.69 -2.84 -15.70
C TRP A 932 34.08 -4.22 -15.96
N ASP A 933 33.57 -4.48 -17.18
CA ASP A 933 33.02 -5.79 -17.55
C ASP A 933 34.13 -6.64 -18.20
N ASP A 934 34.56 -7.69 -17.49
CA ASP A 934 35.67 -8.55 -17.87
C ASP A 934 35.24 -9.98 -18.20
N ARG A 935 33.92 -10.21 -18.32
CA ARG A 935 33.36 -11.53 -18.60
C ARG A 935 34.04 -12.15 -19.83
N PRO A 936 34.48 -13.42 -19.76
CA PRO A 936 35.11 -14.10 -20.88
C PRO A 936 34.26 -14.11 -22.16
N THR A 937 32.93 -14.09 -22.02
CA THR A 937 31.98 -14.03 -23.14
C THR A 937 32.02 -12.72 -23.92
N LEU A 938 32.72 -11.69 -23.45
CA LEU A 938 32.89 -10.41 -24.14
C LEU A 938 34.20 -10.29 -24.91
N LYS A 939 35.08 -11.30 -24.85
CA LYS A 939 36.33 -11.30 -25.60
C LYS A 939 36.09 -11.29 -27.10
N ASN A 940 36.88 -10.48 -27.80
CA ASN A 940 36.97 -10.51 -29.25
C ASN A 940 37.69 -11.77 -29.71
N TYR A 941 37.45 -12.14 -30.96
CA TYR A 941 37.93 -13.39 -31.54
C TYR A 941 38.12 -13.21 -33.04
N ASP A 942 38.79 -14.19 -33.62
CA ASP A 942 38.90 -14.35 -35.06
C ASP A 942 38.28 -15.70 -35.46
N CYS A 943 37.89 -15.83 -36.73
CA CYS A 943 37.23 -17.02 -37.25
C CYS A 943 37.80 -17.40 -38.61
N ASP A 944 37.83 -18.69 -38.90
CA ASP A 944 38.08 -19.16 -40.25
C ASP A 944 36.87 -18.84 -41.16
N TRP A 945 37.08 -17.93 -42.11
CA TRP A 945 36.04 -17.50 -43.04
C TRP A 945 35.64 -18.61 -44.03
N GLU A 946 36.53 -19.55 -44.34
CA GLU A 946 36.22 -20.64 -45.28
C GLU A 946 35.16 -21.58 -44.70
N VAL A 947 35.24 -21.85 -43.40
CA VAL A 947 34.25 -22.66 -42.69
C VAL A 947 32.90 -21.95 -42.66
N ILE A 948 32.88 -20.64 -42.39
CA ILE A 948 31.65 -19.84 -42.45
C ILE A 948 31.04 -19.90 -43.86
N TYR A 949 31.86 -19.76 -44.90
CA TYR A 949 31.42 -19.88 -46.29
C TYR A 949 30.75 -21.23 -46.57
N GLN A 950 31.37 -22.35 -46.16
CA GLN A 950 30.81 -23.69 -46.37
C GLN A 950 29.46 -23.88 -45.65
N LEU A 951 29.36 -23.41 -44.40
CA LEU A 951 28.11 -23.48 -43.63
C LEU A 951 26.99 -22.64 -44.25
N LEU A 952 27.31 -21.43 -44.74
CA LEU A 952 26.35 -20.60 -45.45
C LEU A 952 25.91 -21.25 -46.76
N LEU A 953 26.84 -21.78 -47.55
CA LEU A 953 26.54 -22.47 -48.81
C LEU A 953 25.59 -23.66 -48.59
N GLN A 954 25.81 -24.43 -47.52
CA GLN A 954 24.93 -25.52 -47.13
C GLN A 954 23.50 -25.04 -46.81
N LEU A 955 23.36 -23.97 -46.03
CA LEU A 955 22.06 -23.40 -45.67
C LEU A 955 21.33 -22.79 -46.87
N ILE A 956 22.05 -22.06 -47.73
CA ILE A 956 21.52 -21.49 -48.98
C ILE A 956 21.00 -22.61 -49.89
N SER A 957 21.80 -23.66 -50.08
CA SER A 957 21.42 -24.81 -50.91
C SER A 957 20.17 -25.52 -50.36
N LYS A 958 20.06 -25.66 -49.04
CA LYS A 958 18.87 -26.23 -48.38
C LYS A 958 17.64 -25.33 -48.56
N SER A 959 17.79 -24.02 -48.37
CA SER A 959 16.71 -23.03 -48.52
C SER A 959 16.15 -23.02 -49.96
N ARG A 960 17.04 -23.06 -50.97
CA ARG A 960 16.66 -23.12 -52.39
C ARG A 960 15.90 -24.41 -52.73
N LYS A 961 16.36 -25.57 -52.26
CA LYS A 961 15.66 -26.85 -52.44
C LYS A 961 14.24 -26.84 -51.87
N ILE A 962 14.04 -26.25 -50.69
CA ILE A 962 12.70 -26.12 -50.08
C ILE A 962 11.77 -25.26 -50.96
N ARG A 963 12.31 -24.27 -51.67
CA ARG A 963 11.57 -23.38 -52.58
C ARG A 963 11.45 -23.92 -54.01
N GLY A 964 11.89 -25.14 -54.29
CA GLY A 964 11.89 -25.71 -55.64
C GLY A 964 12.82 -25.01 -56.62
N LEU A 965 13.82 -24.27 -56.12
CA LEU A 965 14.84 -23.59 -56.92
C LEU A 965 16.06 -24.50 -57.01
N ASN A 966 16.47 -24.86 -58.23
CA ASN A 966 17.71 -25.61 -58.47
C ASN A 966 18.94 -24.73 -58.22
#